data_AF-A0A927NF02-F1
#
_entry.id   AF-A0A927NF02-F1
#
_cell.length_a   1.000
_cell.length_b   1.000
_cell.length_c   1.000
_cell.angle_alpha   90.00
_cell.angle_beta   90.00
_cell.angle_gamma   90.00
#
_symmetry.space_group_name_H-M   'P 1'
#
loop_
_entity.id
_entity.type
_entity.pdbx_description
1 polymer ?
#
loop_
_entity_poly.entity_id
_entity_poly.type
_entity_poly.pdbx_seq_one_letter_code
_entity_poly.pdbx_strand_id
1 'polypeptide(L)'
;MKQIKKKLILLMMCLCVTFGGAACDLFDMPSGDDSGVTESNSNNSSSDDCAHSGGTPTCTEKPTCSICGEKYGEALNHAYDVENIAWAWVDDGSSATATITCKNDATHKVEKTATITSEITTSAGCEEMGTTTYTATIEHDGTTYTATKAVQDVAVKQHAYDVENIAWAWVDDGSSATATITCKNDAEHKIEKTATITSEITTPAGCEEMGTTTYTATIEYNETTYTATKAVQNVAATQHDYDVQNIAWAWADDGLSATATITCKNDAEHKIEKTASITSKITTPAGCEEMGTTTYTATIEYDGNTYTATKDIQDIEAKKHAYGAWDSNGDNTHTRVCENDSEHTETLNCNGGAATCQAKAVCVDCGKEYGDYADHDVQWVKDDAEKDVKKCAAEGCNKVEKEFIKTVTAENQELMATNNAAVLDVAGCSAYESVVSIMLGTVSLGTNPSVIDLTQVTDKALHGVQTIILTVKDTEGETHEVSVPVTIVTQMVSTAQELYDITRTATDTTNNAIFGYYKLANDINCTAAPYWAGFNNSVSFDNNEIAGFRGTLDGDGHTLTGFIHANGLFGQVNFGATIKDITFVSTKNTGSATAVIGNASKGTTYENVNFVLYNSDGTKYPKSVIFAQGWANVMKGVTVKVYAGADSTSEYADVGSLFGNWHWIAGTTYADKYENVMVYCASL
;
A
#
# COMPACT_ATOMS: atom_id res chain seq x y z
N MET A 1 16.59 41.68 -56.23
CA MET A 1 17.03 43.07 -56.48
C MET A 1 17.65 43.59 -55.19
N LYS A 2 18.87 44.15 -55.22
CA LYS A 2 19.63 44.72 -54.08
C LYS A 2 19.97 43.75 -52.93
N GLN A 3 21.24 43.56 -52.52
CA GLN A 3 22.50 43.78 -53.28
C GLN A 3 23.57 42.72 -52.95
N ILE A 4 24.16 42.12 -53.99
CA ILE A 4 25.60 41.78 -54.00
C ILE A 4 26.42 43.09 -54.02
N LYS A 5 27.19 43.39 -52.96
CA LYS A 5 28.40 44.27 -52.89
C LYS A 5 29.09 44.04 -51.53
N LYS A 6 30.41 44.12 -51.32
CA LYS A 6 31.65 44.19 -52.15
C LYS A 6 32.77 43.67 -51.20
N LYS A 7 33.79 42.90 -51.58
CA LYS A 7 34.77 42.93 -52.71
C LYS A 7 36.00 43.84 -52.44
N LEU A 8 37.18 43.26 -52.72
CA LEU A 8 38.58 43.80 -52.70
C LEU A 8 39.26 43.88 -51.30
N ILE A 9 40.56 43.51 -51.10
CA ILE A 9 41.87 43.86 -51.76
C ILE A 9 42.35 45.27 -51.32
N LEU A 10 43.59 45.53 -50.87
CA LEU A 10 44.87 44.77 -50.94
C LEU A 10 45.92 45.21 -49.88
N LEU A 11 47.03 44.45 -49.79
CA LEU A 11 48.44 44.86 -49.59
C LEU A 11 48.96 45.55 -48.29
N MET A 12 49.92 44.85 -47.67
CA MET A 12 51.24 45.30 -47.15
C MET A 12 51.44 46.57 -46.27
N MET A 13 52.09 46.31 -45.13
CA MET A 13 53.25 47.04 -44.56
C MET A 13 53.17 48.56 -44.29
N CYS A 14 53.30 48.93 -43.01
CA CYS A 14 54.60 49.44 -42.51
C CYS A 14 54.74 49.26 -40.98
N LEU A 15 55.96 49.36 -40.46
CA LEU A 15 56.27 49.48 -39.03
C LEU A 15 55.95 50.89 -38.51
N CYS A 16 55.48 51.01 -37.26
CA CYS A 16 56.02 52.03 -36.32
C CYS A 16 55.63 51.84 -34.84
N VAL A 17 56.62 51.50 -34.00
CA VAL A 17 57.11 52.32 -32.87
C VAL A 17 56.14 52.78 -31.75
N THR A 18 56.11 51.98 -30.66
CA THR A 18 56.20 52.38 -29.22
C THR A 18 55.09 53.15 -28.46
N PHE A 19 55.15 53.01 -27.12
CA PHE A 19 54.38 53.66 -26.03
C PHE A 19 52.87 53.32 -25.97
N GLY A 20 52.23 53.13 -24.81
CA GLY A 20 52.72 53.06 -23.43
C GLY A 20 51.90 53.92 -22.45
N GLY A 21 51.35 53.31 -21.38
CA GLY A 21 51.03 54.01 -20.13
C GLY A 21 49.58 54.40 -19.81
N ALA A 22 48.91 53.54 -19.03
CA ALA A 22 48.14 53.87 -17.82
C ALA A 22 46.80 54.66 -17.86
N ALA A 23 46.17 54.70 -16.67
CA ALA A 23 45.05 55.53 -16.21
C ALA A 23 43.59 55.15 -16.62
N CYS A 24 42.95 54.39 -15.72
CA CYS A 24 41.74 54.75 -14.94
C CYS A 24 40.49 55.46 -15.53
N ASP A 25 39.35 54.95 -15.05
CA ASP A 25 38.15 55.66 -14.55
C ASP A 25 36.88 55.89 -15.44
N LEU A 26 35.79 55.26 -14.95
CA LEU A 26 34.40 55.77 -14.78
C LEU A 26 33.28 55.58 -15.84
N PHE A 27 32.06 55.41 -15.27
CA PHE A 27 30.66 55.55 -15.79
C PHE A 27 30.01 54.53 -16.78
N ASP A 28 29.31 53.54 -16.19
CA ASP A 28 27.83 53.32 -16.21
C ASP A 28 27.00 52.93 -17.48
N MET A 29 25.74 52.50 -17.26
CA MET A 29 24.75 51.85 -18.17
C MET A 29 23.73 52.86 -18.81
N PRO A 30 22.67 52.52 -19.63
CA PRO A 30 22.05 51.22 -20.04
C PRO A 30 21.75 51.03 -21.58
N SER A 31 20.64 50.39 -22.01
CA SER A 31 20.61 49.33 -23.08
C SER A 31 19.83 49.51 -24.44
N GLY A 32 20.35 48.87 -25.53
CA GLY A 32 19.87 48.63 -26.95
C GLY A 32 20.76 47.57 -27.70
N ASP A 33 20.78 47.21 -29.01
CA ASP A 33 20.00 47.47 -30.28
C ASP A 33 20.44 46.46 -31.44
N ASP A 34 19.77 46.32 -32.62
CA ASP A 34 19.95 45.22 -33.68
C ASP A 34 19.35 45.57 -35.11
N SER A 35 19.63 45.06 -36.35
CA SER A 35 20.65 44.26 -37.14
C SER A 35 20.65 44.74 -38.65
N GLY A 36 20.84 44.05 -39.82
CA GLY A 36 21.00 42.66 -40.33
C GLY A 36 20.94 42.55 -41.90
N VAL A 37 20.99 41.33 -42.53
CA VAL A 37 20.59 40.94 -43.96
C VAL A 37 21.44 41.46 -45.18
N THR A 38 21.71 40.81 -46.36
CA THR A 38 21.80 39.41 -46.94
C THR A 38 22.96 39.30 -48.01
N GLU A 39 22.96 38.90 -49.31
CA GLU A 39 22.00 38.70 -50.45
C GLU A 39 22.15 37.34 -51.23
N SER A 40 22.55 37.27 -52.54
CA SER A 40 22.35 36.08 -53.44
C SER A 40 23.52 35.58 -54.38
N ASN A 41 23.22 34.87 -55.51
CA ASN A 41 23.96 33.69 -56.05
C ASN A 41 23.96 33.49 -57.62
N SER A 42 24.60 32.41 -58.16
CA SER A 42 24.56 31.80 -59.55
C SER A 42 25.49 32.40 -60.65
N ASN A 43 25.85 31.78 -61.81
CA ASN A 43 25.55 30.46 -62.47
C ASN A 43 26.66 30.01 -63.50
N ASN A 44 26.51 28.85 -64.17
CA ASN A 44 27.29 28.29 -65.34
C ASN A 44 26.40 28.17 -66.63
N SER A 45 26.72 27.62 -67.82
CA SER A 45 27.89 27.03 -68.57
C SER A 45 27.72 27.36 -70.10
N SER A 46 28.33 26.85 -71.20
CA SER A 46 29.33 25.79 -71.62
C SER A 46 30.28 26.43 -72.69
N SER A 47 30.94 25.88 -73.74
CA SER A 47 31.11 24.58 -74.50
C SER A 47 32.57 24.55 -75.10
N ASP A 48 33.03 24.10 -76.31
CA ASP A 48 32.58 23.39 -77.55
C ASP A 48 33.85 22.92 -78.37
N ASP A 49 33.77 22.11 -79.45
CA ASP A 49 34.97 21.58 -80.22
C ASP A 49 34.77 21.24 -81.74
N CYS A 50 35.85 21.19 -82.57
CA CYS A 50 35.91 20.65 -83.97
C CYS A 50 37.36 20.58 -84.58
N ALA A 51 37.60 19.83 -85.69
CA ALA A 51 38.83 19.90 -86.55
C ALA A 51 39.03 18.76 -87.60
N HIS A 52 40.15 18.76 -88.38
CA HIS A 52 40.39 17.89 -89.58
C HIS A 52 41.86 17.82 -90.11
N SER A 53 42.12 17.02 -91.17
CA SER A 53 43.41 16.86 -91.92
C SER A 53 43.15 16.51 -93.43
N GLY A 54 44.08 16.27 -94.39
CA GLY A 54 45.57 16.17 -94.45
C GLY A 54 46.17 17.03 -95.60
N GLY A 55 47.15 16.65 -96.44
CA GLY A 55 47.87 15.39 -96.75
C GLY A 55 49.19 15.63 -97.56
N THR A 56 49.70 14.69 -98.39
CA THR A 56 51.11 14.76 -98.93
C THR A 56 51.35 14.13 -100.35
N PRO A 57 52.26 14.67 -101.21
CA PRO A 57 52.63 14.16 -102.55
C PRO A 57 54.08 13.57 -102.67
N THR A 58 54.56 13.23 -103.90
CA THR A 58 55.94 12.73 -104.20
C THR A 58 56.45 13.11 -105.63
N CYS A 59 57.69 12.74 -106.02
CA CYS A 59 58.40 13.20 -107.25
C CYS A 59 59.29 12.13 -107.98
N THR A 60 60.09 12.53 -108.99
CA THR A 60 61.03 11.68 -109.78
C THR A 60 62.12 12.55 -110.46
N GLU A 61 63.29 12.00 -110.87
CA GLU A 61 64.52 12.81 -111.12
C GLU A 61 65.41 12.41 -112.37
N LYS A 62 66.66 12.92 -112.42
CA LYS A 62 67.73 12.94 -113.47
C LYS A 62 67.49 13.74 -114.76
N PRO A 63 67.07 15.01 -114.71
CA PRO A 63 65.77 15.40 -114.16
C PRO A 63 64.63 14.75 -114.97
N THR A 64 63.38 14.80 -114.49
CA THR A 64 62.21 14.50 -115.33
C THR A 64 60.91 14.99 -114.67
N CYS A 65 59.78 14.84 -115.36
CA CYS A 65 58.46 14.89 -114.74
C CYS A 65 57.59 13.72 -115.23
N SER A 66 57.02 12.96 -114.28
CA SER A 66 56.35 11.67 -114.50
C SER A 66 54.93 11.79 -115.09
N ILE A 67 54.73 12.82 -115.92
CA ILE A 67 53.48 13.20 -116.59
C ILE A 67 53.68 13.39 -118.11
N CYS A 68 54.93 13.44 -118.61
CA CYS A 68 55.24 13.37 -120.05
C CYS A 68 56.62 12.75 -120.37
N GLY A 69 57.73 13.32 -119.85
CA GLY A 69 59.07 12.71 -119.78
C GLY A 69 60.13 13.13 -120.84
N GLU A 70 61.14 13.91 -120.42
CA GLU A 70 62.33 14.41 -121.17
C GLU A 70 63.55 14.51 -120.17
N LYS A 71 64.87 14.51 -120.58
CA LYS A 71 66.07 14.37 -119.66
C LYS A 71 67.43 15.02 -120.11
N TYR A 72 68.40 15.28 -119.19
CA TYR A 72 69.81 15.77 -119.46
C TYR A 72 70.81 15.85 -118.23
N GLY A 73 72.13 16.03 -118.46
CA GLY A 73 73.14 16.77 -117.60
C GLY A 73 74.33 15.99 -116.94
N GLU A 74 75.63 16.31 -117.23
CA GLU A 74 76.80 15.38 -117.01
C GLU A 74 78.11 15.84 -116.22
N ALA A 75 79.26 16.24 -116.83
CA ALA A 75 80.68 15.89 -116.38
C ALA A 75 81.71 16.98 -115.85
N LEU A 76 83.06 16.67 -115.78
CA LEU A 76 84.06 17.16 -114.75
C LEU A 76 85.45 17.83 -115.19
N ASN A 77 86.63 17.46 -114.59
CA ASN A 77 87.78 18.37 -114.21
C ASN A 77 89.28 17.87 -114.44
N HIS A 78 90.36 18.51 -113.91
CA HIS A 78 91.79 18.45 -114.39
C HIS A 78 93.01 18.27 -113.38
N ALA A 79 94.23 17.88 -113.86
CA ALA A 79 95.64 17.93 -113.28
C ALA A 79 96.25 16.77 -112.39
N TYR A 80 97.55 16.83 -111.98
CA TYR A 80 98.21 15.83 -111.10
C TYR A 80 97.56 15.81 -109.70
N ASP A 81 97.24 14.62 -109.20
CA ASP A 81 96.37 14.45 -108.05
C ASP A 81 97.12 14.31 -106.72
N VAL A 82 97.71 15.42 -106.28
CA VAL A 82 98.26 15.56 -104.91
C VAL A 82 97.16 15.63 -103.84
N GLU A 83 95.89 15.77 -104.24
CA GLU A 83 94.71 15.65 -103.38
C GLU A 83 94.29 14.17 -103.20
N ASN A 84 94.52 13.32 -104.20
CA ASN A 84 94.26 11.87 -104.16
C ASN A 84 95.55 11.05 -104.37
N ILE A 85 96.54 11.26 -103.50
CA ILE A 85 97.71 10.37 -103.39
C ILE A 85 97.24 8.98 -102.95
N ALA A 86 97.53 7.93 -103.71
CA ALA A 86 97.12 6.56 -103.41
C ALA A 86 98.18 5.84 -102.56
N TRP A 87 97.88 5.55 -101.30
CA TRP A 87 98.81 4.95 -100.34
C TRP A 87 98.65 3.43 -100.26
N ALA A 88 99.65 2.68 -100.73
CA ALA A 88 99.77 1.24 -100.56
C ALA A 88 100.44 0.95 -99.20
N TRP A 89 99.64 0.51 -98.23
CA TRP A 89 100.08 0.12 -96.88
C TRP A 89 100.18 -1.39 -96.73
N VAL A 90 101.13 -1.88 -95.93
CA VAL A 90 101.11 -3.25 -95.40
C VAL A 90 99.96 -3.39 -94.38
N ASP A 91 99.42 -4.59 -94.19
CA ASP A 91 98.19 -4.82 -93.42
C ASP A 91 98.32 -4.61 -91.92
N ASP A 92 99.51 -4.83 -91.35
CA ASP A 92 99.86 -4.50 -89.97
C ASP A 92 100.20 -3.02 -89.74
N GLY A 93 100.07 -2.17 -90.77
CA GLY A 93 100.40 -0.74 -90.68
C GLY A 93 101.90 -0.42 -90.58
N SER A 94 102.79 -1.42 -90.56
CA SER A 94 104.22 -1.24 -90.29
C SER A 94 105.00 -0.43 -91.34
N SER A 95 104.47 -0.33 -92.57
CA SER A 95 105.10 0.38 -93.69
C SER A 95 104.09 0.77 -94.78
N ALA A 96 104.42 1.81 -95.56
CA ALA A 96 103.58 2.32 -96.65
C ALA A 96 104.39 2.93 -97.81
N THR A 97 103.78 2.97 -98.99
CA THR A 97 104.28 3.64 -100.20
C THR A 97 103.18 4.51 -100.82
N ALA A 98 103.47 5.78 -101.06
CA ALA A 98 102.57 6.78 -101.63
C ALA A 98 102.69 6.87 -103.15
N THR A 99 101.56 6.87 -103.87
CA THR A 99 101.50 6.82 -105.35
C THR A 99 100.66 7.98 -105.92
N ILE A 100 101.31 8.94 -106.58
CA ILE A 100 100.68 10.18 -107.06
C ILE A 100 100.29 10.01 -108.52
N THR A 101 98.99 10.10 -108.85
CA THR A 101 98.42 9.81 -110.18
C THR A 101 97.93 11.08 -110.89
N CYS A 102 97.85 11.14 -112.22
CA CYS A 102 97.24 12.27 -112.92
C CYS A 102 95.72 12.14 -113.11
N LYS A 103 94.91 13.15 -112.76
CA LYS A 103 93.41 13.16 -112.83
C LYS A 103 92.81 12.86 -114.21
N ASN A 104 93.62 12.86 -115.26
CA ASN A 104 93.20 12.78 -116.66
C ASN A 104 93.98 11.72 -117.44
N ASP A 105 95.09 11.26 -116.88
CA ASP A 105 95.79 10.08 -117.32
C ASP A 105 96.08 9.20 -116.10
N ALA A 106 95.17 8.26 -115.85
CA ALA A 106 95.26 7.32 -114.75
C ALA A 106 96.49 6.39 -114.84
N THR A 107 97.25 6.43 -115.94
CA THR A 107 98.50 5.65 -116.11
C THR A 107 99.73 6.36 -115.53
N HIS A 108 99.73 7.70 -115.47
CA HIS A 108 100.94 8.46 -115.11
C HIS A 108 101.07 8.56 -113.59
N LYS A 109 102.06 7.86 -113.02
CA LYS A 109 102.21 7.63 -111.57
C LYS A 109 103.64 7.82 -111.04
N VAL A 110 103.77 8.28 -109.80
CA VAL A 110 105.04 8.47 -109.07
C VAL A 110 104.95 7.84 -107.68
N GLU A 111 105.89 6.96 -107.31
CA GLU A 111 105.88 6.20 -106.04
C GLU A 111 106.97 6.65 -105.05
N LYS A 112 106.67 6.68 -103.74
CA LYS A 112 107.61 6.99 -102.64
C LYS A 112 107.32 6.19 -101.36
N THR A 113 108.33 5.54 -100.77
CA THR A 113 108.23 4.88 -99.45
C THR A 113 108.10 5.92 -98.32
N ALA A 114 107.33 5.60 -97.28
CA ALA A 114 106.99 6.49 -96.17
C ALA A 114 107.62 6.11 -94.82
N THR A 115 107.79 7.11 -93.95
CA THR A 115 108.17 6.94 -92.54
C THR A 115 106.91 6.76 -91.68
N ILE A 116 106.91 5.80 -90.74
CA ILE A 116 105.75 5.42 -89.92
C ILE A 116 105.91 5.78 -88.43
N THR A 117 104.84 6.22 -87.79
CA THR A 117 104.62 6.23 -86.33
C THR A 117 103.28 5.56 -85.96
N SER A 118 103.03 5.21 -84.70
CA SER A 118 101.79 4.54 -84.26
C SER A 118 101.33 4.90 -82.85
N GLU A 119 100.02 4.87 -82.60
CA GLU A 119 99.37 5.10 -81.30
C GLU A 119 98.07 4.27 -81.18
N ILE A 120 97.75 3.74 -79.99
CA ILE A 120 96.47 3.03 -79.74
C ILE A 120 95.36 4.07 -79.63
N THR A 121 94.45 4.10 -80.60
CA THR A 121 93.37 5.09 -80.71
C THR A 121 92.02 4.56 -80.25
N THR A 122 91.86 3.23 -80.07
CA THR A 122 90.63 2.64 -79.51
C THR A 122 90.95 1.38 -78.72
N SER A 123 90.52 1.30 -77.46
CA SER A 123 90.67 0.09 -76.64
C SER A 123 89.65 -0.99 -77.03
N ALA A 124 90.03 -2.26 -76.97
CA ALA A 124 89.14 -3.37 -77.34
C ALA A 124 87.87 -3.48 -76.48
N GLY A 125 86.76 -3.78 -77.17
CA GLY A 125 85.44 -4.04 -76.60
C GLY A 125 85.22 -5.53 -76.28
N CYS A 126 83.96 -5.96 -76.25
CA CYS A 126 83.62 -7.36 -75.95
C CYS A 126 83.59 -8.27 -77.19
N GLU A 127 83.20 -7.75 -78.35
CA GLU A 127 83.22 -8.48 -79.62
C GLU A 127 84.12 -7.82 -80.69
N GLU A 128 84.42 -6.52 -80.54
CA GLU A 128 85.28 -5.77 -81.47
C GLU A 128 86.70 -5.57 -80.93
N MET A 129 87.69 -5.85 -81.78
CA MET A 129 89.11 -5.62 -81.49
C MET A 129 89.43 -4.12 -81.44
N GLY A 130 90.33 -3.75 -80.53
CA GLY A 130 90.81 -2.38 -80.40
C GLY A 130 91.77 -2.00 -81.51
N THR A 131 91.84 -0.71 -81.79
CA THR A 131 92.46 -0.13 -82.98
C THR A 131 93.72 0.65 -82.64
N THR A 132 94.80 0.34 -83.35
CA THR A 132 96.03 1.13 -83.40
C THR A 132 96.06 1.93 -84.71
N THR A 133 96.27 3.25 -84.62
CA THR A 133 96.42 4.11 -85.80
C THR A 133 97.89 4.33 -86.10
N TYR A 134 98.28 3.97 -87.32
CA TYR A 134 99.59 4.21 -87.89
C TYR A 134 99.53 5.48 -88.77
N THR A 135 100.58 6.30 -88.74
CA THR A 135 100.71 7.52 -89.56
C THR A 135 101.91 7.42 -90.48
N ALA A 136 101.68 7.45 -91.79
CA ALA A 136 102.70 7.45 -92.83
C ALA A 136 102.97 8.87 -93.32
N THR A 137 104.25 9.19 -93.52
CA THR A 137 104.70 10.52 -93.97
C THR A 137 105.63 10.42 -95.18
N ILE A 138 105.35 11.20 -96.23
CA ILE A 138 106.22 11.41 -97.40
C ILE A 138 106.34 12.90 -97.72
N GLU A 139 107.38 13.28 -98.46
CA GLU A 139 107.55 14.64 -98.97
C GLU A 139 107.54 14.62 -100.51
N HIS A 140 106.83 15.55 -101.14
CA HIS A 140 106.85 15.79 -102.59
C HIS A 140 106.82 17.29 -102.86
N ASP A 141 107.73 17.74 -103.73
CA ASP A 141 107.86 19.13 -104.18
C ASP A 141 107.87 20.15 -103.03
N GLY A 142 108.65 19.82 -101.97
CA GLY A 142 108.83 20.64 -100.77
C GLY A 142 107.65 20.63 -99.80
N THR A 143 106.61 19.83 -100.04
CA THR A 143 105.42 19.72 -99.21
C THR A 143 105.34 18.33 -98.58
N THR A 144 105.10 18.29 -97.27
CA THR A 144 104.86 17.04 -96.53
C THR A 144 103.41 16.60 -96.68
N TYR A 145 103.21 15.35 -97.08
CA TYR A 145 101.91 14.69 -97.14
C TYR A 145 101.89 13.54 -96.15
N THR A 146 100.76 13.38 -95.46
CA THR A 146 100.53 12.27 -94.55
C THR A 146 99.31 11.46 -94.97
N ALA A 147 99.33 10.19 -94.60
CA ALA A 147 98.14 9.34 -94.54
C ALA A 147 98.13 8.59 -93.21
N THR A 148 96.98 8.05 -92.83
CA THR A 148 96.85 7.15 -91.68
C THR A 148 96.26 5.82 -92.12
N LYS A 149 96.60 4.76 -91.39
CA LYS A 149 95.92 3.46 -91.46
C LYS A 149 95.58 3.01 -90.05
N ALA A 150 94.30 2.83 -89.80
CA ALA A 150 93.80 2.12 -88.63
C ALA A 150 93.97 0.60 -88.84
N VAL A 151 94.45 -0.11 -87.83
CA VAL A 151 94.57 -1.57 -87.79
C VAL A 151 93.97 -2.06 -86.48
N GLN A 152 93.08 -3.05 -86.54
CA GLN A 152 92.54 -3.69 -85.34
C GLN A 152 93.46 -4.84 -84.91
N ASP A 153 94.25 -4.61 -83.85
CA ASP A 153 95.26 -5.54 -83.34
C ASP A 153 95.13 -5.86 -81.83
N VAL A 154 94.30 -5.12 -81.08
CA VAL A 154 94.11 -5.33 -79.63
C VAL A 154 92.96 -6.32 -79.38
N ALA A 155 93.24 -7.43 -78.68
CA ALA A 155 92.28 -8.53 -78.47
C ALA A 155 91.09 -8.19 -77.53
N VAL A 156 89.95 -8.84 -77.79
CA VAL A 156 88.64 -8.60 -77.14
C VAL A 156 88.53 -9.15 -75.70
N LYS A 157 87.57 -8.61 -74.94
CA LYS A 157 87.18 -9.06 -73.59
C LYS A 157 85.96 -9.99 -73.67
N GLN A 158 85.83 -10.99 -72.79
CA GLN A 158 84.62 -11.83 -72.80
C GLN A 158 83.45 -11.19 -72.05
N HIS A 159 82.21 -11.56 -72.43
CA HIS A 159 80.98 -11.04 -71.82
C HIS A 159 80.79 -11.47 -70.35
N ALA A 160 80.16 -10.60 -69.57
CA ALA A 160 79.80 -10.82 -68.18
C ALA A 160 78.41 -10.23 -67.89
N TYR A 161 77.34 -10.96 -68.23
CA TYR A 161 75.95 -10.50 -68.14
C TYR A 161 75.46 -10.34 -66.69
N ASP A 162 74.80 -9.23 -66.39
CA ASP A 162 74.30 -8.89 -65.05
C ASP A 162 72.92 -9.49 -64.76
N VAL A 163 72.91 -10.75 -64.32
CA VAL A 163 71.69 -11.45 -63.91
C VAL A 163 71.13 -10.98 -62.55
N GLU A 164 71.84 -10.11 -61.82
CA GLU A 164 71.36 -9.54 -60.56
C GLU A 164 70.55 -8.24 -60.79
N ASN A 165 70.82 -7.52 -61.89
CA ASN A 165 70.17 -6.25 -62.24
C ASN A 165 69.41 -6.34 -63.59
N ILE A 166 68.56 -7.37 -63.73
CA ILE A 166 67.71 -7.53 -64.92
C ILE A 166 66.68 -6.39 -64.99
N ALA A 167 66.69 -5.63 -66.09
CA ALA A 167 65.71 -4.58 -66.33
C ALA A 167 64.42 -5.17 -66.92
N TRP A 168 63.25 -4.81 -66.39
CA TRP A 168 61.95 -5.32 -66.84
C TRP A 168 61.09 -4.20 -67.42
N ALA A 169 60.93 -4.19 -68.74
CA ALA A 169 60.03 -3.29 -69.45
C ALA A 169 58.63 -3.90 -69.52
N TRP A 170 57.68 -3.34 -68.77
CA TRP A 170 56.29 -3.80 -68.69
C TRP A 170 55.34 -2.87 -69.44
N VAL A 171 54.37 -3.43 -70.17
CA VAL A 171 53.20 -2.67 -70.67
C VAL A 171 52.31 -2.24 -69.49
N ASP A 172 51.56 -1.14 -69.62
CA ASP A 172 50.84 -0.52 -68.52
C ASP A 172 49.63 -1.29 -67.99
N ASP A 173 49.01 -2.11 -68.82
CA ASP A 173 47.97 -3.06 -68.42
C ASP A 173 48.51 -4.34 -67.74
N GLY A 174 49.84 -4.51 -67.66
CA GLY A 174 50.49 -5.71 -67.12
C GLY A 174 50.46 -6.94 -68.03
N SER A 175 49.87 -6.84 -69.23
CA SER A 175 49.64 -7.97 -70.14
C SER A 175 50.92 -8.65 -70.66
N SER A 176 52.04 -7.92 -70.70
CA SER A 176 53.32 -8.37 -71.24
C SER A 176 54.50 -7.62 -70.63
N ALA A 177 55.65 -8.29 -70.61
CA ALA A 177 56.92 -7.73 -70.17
C ALA A 177 58.09 -8.31 -70.98
N THR A 178 59.15 -7.52 -71.13
CA THR A 178 60.44 -7.95 -71.67
C THR A 178 61.51 -7.77 -70.59
N ALA A 179 62.31 -8.81 -70.37
CA ALA A 179 63.46 -8.80 -69.49
C ALA A 179 64.74 -8.54 -70.31
N THR A 180 65.53 -7.55 -69.92
CA THR A 180 66.75 -7.11 -70.61
C THR A 180 67.94 -7.27 -69.69
N ILE A 181 68.83 -8.23 -70.00
CA ILE A 181 70.04 -8.54 -69.25
C ILE A 181 71.24 -7.89 -69.96
N THR A 182 71.95 -6.98 -69.28
CA THR A 182 73.04 -6.18 -69.89
C THR A 182 74.42 -6.70 -69.47
N CYS A 183 75.44 -6.58 -70.33
CA CYS A 183 76.82 -6.96 -70.00
C CYS A 183 77.50 -5.92 -69.08
N LYS A 184 78.14 -6.36 -67.99
CA LYS A 184 78.90 -5.48 -67.07
C LYS A 184 80.13 -4.84 -67.73
N ASN A 185 80.64 -5.45 -68.80
CA ASN A 185 81.81 -4.98 -69.54
C ASN A 185 81.45 -4.03 -70.69
N ASP A 186 80.17 -3.98 -71.11
CA ASP A 186 79.69 -3.21 -72.25
C ASP A 186 78.17 -3.00 -72.16
N ALA A 187 77.74 -1.74 -72.03
CA ALA A 187 76.35 -1.38 -71.80
C ALA A 187 75.44 -1.47 -73.04
N GLU A 188 75.99 -1.67 -74.25
CA GLU A 188 75.20 -1.87 -75.46
C GLU A 188 74.89 -3.36 -75.71
N HIS A 189 75.78 -4.26 -75.27
CA HIS A 189 75.58 -5.71 -75.36
C HIS A 189 74.51 -6.21 -74.37
N LYS A 190 73.31 -6.48 -74.91
CA LYS A 190 72.11 -6.87 -74.16
C LYS A 190 71.49 -8.14 -74.71
N ILE A 191 70.95 -8.96 -73.82
CA ILE A 191 70.09 -10.11 -74.14
C ILE A 191 68.67 -9.77 -73.69
N GLU A 192 67.73 -9.76 -74.63
CA GLU A 192 66.31 -9.51 -74.34
C GLU A 192 65.51 -10.82 -74.43
N LYS A 193 64.61 -11.02 -73.48
CA LYS A 193 63.65 -12.15 -73.45
C LYS A 193 62.25 -11.66 -73.14
N THR A 194 61.30 -11.96 -74.01
CA THR A 194 59.87 -11.83 -73.72
C THR A 194 59.50 -12.76 -72.57
N ALA A 195 58.79 -12.24 -71.58
CA ALA A 195 58.39 -12.99 -70.40
C ALA A 195 57.08 -13.75 -70.60
N THR A 196 56.97 -14.90 -69.93
CA THR A 196 55.67 -15.56 -69.73
C THR A 196 54.98 -14.86 -68.56
N ILE A 197 53.72 -14.45 -68.76
CA ILE A 197 52.93 -13.72 -67.75
C ILE A 197 51.89 -14.65 -67.11
N THR A 198 51.75 -14.55 -65.80
CA THR A 198 50.62 -15.07 -65.01
C THR A 198 49.99 -13.93 -64.21
N SER A 199 48.73 -14.04 -63.79
CA SER A 199 48.02 -12.95 -63.09
C SER A 199 47.03 -13.46 -62.05
N GLU A 200 46.90 -12.74 -60.94
CA GLU A 200 45.96 -13.03 -59.85
C GLU A 200 45.35 -11.73 -59.30
N ILE A 201 44.08 -11.75 -58.89
CA ILE A 201 43.42 -10.60 -58.24
C ILE A 201 43.89 -10.55 -56.79
N THR A 202 44.78 -9.60 -56.48
CA THR A 202 45.37 -9.42 -55.15
C THR A 202 44.59 -8.44 -54.28
N THR A 203 43.69 -7.65 -54.87
CA THR A 203 42.72 -6.83 -54.12
C THR A 203 41.39 -6.80 -54.87
N PRO A 204 40.30 -7.37 -54.33
CA PRO A 204 38.96 -7.23 -54.92
C PRO A 204 38.53 -5.78 -55.05
N ALA A 205 37.57 -5.49 -55.95
CA ALA A 205 37.01 -4.15 -56.11
C ALA A 205 35.94 -3.86 -55.05
N GLY A 206 35.88 -2.62 -54.57
CA GLY A 206 34.85 -2.13 -53.65
C GLY A 206 33.61 -1.61 -54.39
N CYS A 207 32.73 -0.91 -53.66
CA CYS A 207 31.55 -0.26 -54.27
C CYS A 207 31.94 0.93 -55.17
N GLU A 208 32.91 1.74 -54.72
CA GLU A 208 33.38 2.95 -55.43
C GLU A 208 34.88 2.87 -55.83
N GLU A 209 35.67 1.99 -55.20
CA GLU A 209 37.10 1.83 -55.49
C GLU A 209 37.39 0.63 -56.43
N MET A 210 38.33 0.81 -57.36
CA MET A 210 38.76 -0.22 -58.30
C MET A 210 39.71 -1.24 -57.66
N GLY A 211 39.46 -2.52 -57.91
CA GLY A 211 40.30 -3.63 -57.49
C GLY A 211 41.57 -3.78 -58.33
N THR A 212 42.56 -4.44 -57.75
CA THR A 212 43.92 -4.56 -58.27
C THR A 212 44.25 -6.00 -58.64
N THR A 213 44.73 -6.19 -59.86
CA THR A 213 45.33 -7.44 -60.35
C THR A 213 46.84 -7.33 -60.29
N THR A 214 47.53 -8.34 -59.76
CA THR A 214 48.99 -8.44 -59.84
C THR A 214 49.38 -9.43 -60.93
N TYR A 215 50.21 -8.94 -61.85
CA TYR A 215 50.83 -9.72 -62.91
C TYR A 215 52.24 -10.12 -62.49
N THR A 216 52.62 -11.37 -62.74
CA THR A 216 53.97 -11.91 -62.50
C THR A 216 54.57 -12.32 -63.83
N ALA A 217 55.70 -11.70 -64.18
CA ALA A 217 56.47 -11.99 -65.38
C ALA A 217 57.61 -12.96 -65.03
N THR A 218 57.82 -13.95 -65.88
CA THR A 218 58.84 -15.00 -65.69
C THR A 218 59.68 -15.18 -66.95
N ILE A 219 61.01 -15.20 -66.81
CA ILE A 219 61.96 -15.63 -67.85
C ILE A 219 62.94 -16.67 -67.30
N GLU A 220 63.51 -17.46 -68.19
CA GLU A 220 64.58 -18.41 -67.87
C GLU A 220 65.86 -18.03 -68.60
N TYR A 221 67.00 -18.03 -67.90
CA TYR A 221 68.32 -17.76 -68.46
C TYR A 221 69.37 -18.60 -67.73
N ASN A 222 70.24 -19.29 -68.49
CA ASN A 222 71.20 -20.27 -67.97
C ASN A 222 70.59 -21.24 -66.93
N GLU A 223 69.50 -21.92 -67.32
CA GLU A 223 68.76 -22.91 -66.52
C GLU A 223 68.24 -22.37 -65.17
N THR A 224 68.21 -21.04 -65.00
CA THR A 224 67.76 -20.34 -63.81
C THR A 224 66.55 -19.47 -64.14
N THR A 225 65.52 -19.54 -63.30
CA THR A 225 64.27 -18.77 -63.46
C THR A 225 64.36 -17.43 -62.72
N TYR A 226 63.97 -16.35 -63.39
CA TYR A 226 63.91 -14.99 -62.84
C TYR A 226 62.50 -14.41 -62.99
N THR A 227 62.04 -13.68 -61.99
CA THR A 227 60.66 -13.16 -61.92
C THR A 227 60.60 -11.70 -61.52
N ALA A 228 59.63 -10.97 -62.06
CA ALA A 228 59.22 -9.64 -61.61
C ALA A 228 57.69 -9.53 -61.49
N THR A 229 57.18 -8.51 -60.82
CA THR A 229 55.74 -8.31 -60.60
C THR A 229 55.31 -6.86 -60.88
N LYS A 230 54.13 -6.66 -61.51
CA LYS A 230 53.47 -5.36 -61.69
C LYS A 230 52.02 -5.44 -61.22
N ALA A 231 51.60 -4.51 -60.36
CA ALA A 231 50.21 -4.38 -59.93
C ALA A 231 49.49 -3.33 -60.79
N VAL A 232 48.24 -3.61 -61.17
CA VAL A 232 47.42 -2.76 -62.04
C VAL A 232 45.99 -2.70 -61.50
N GLN A 233 45.46 -1.50 -61.28
CA GLN A 233 44.05 -1.27 -60.96
C GLN A 233 43.22 -1.41 -62.24
N ASN A 234 42.54 -2.55 -62.38
CA ASN A 234 41.76 -2.88 -63.59
C ASN A 234 40.47 -3.68 -63.31
N VAL A 235 40.19 -4.03 -62.05
CA VAL A 235 38.90 -4.63 -61.68
C VAL A 235 37.93 -3.49 -61.37
N ALA A 236 36.88 -3.35 -62.19
CA ALA A 236 35.92 -2.26 -62.06
C ALA A 236 35.18 -2.30 -60.70
N ALA A 237 34.91 -1.11 -60.14
CA ALA A 237 34.11 -0.97 -58.93
C ALA A 237 32.70 -1.55 -59.11
N THR A 238 32.19 -2.22 -58.08
CA THR A 238 30.99 -3.07 -58.16
C THR A 238 29.67 -2.31 -58.18
N GLN A 239 29.69 -1.01 -57.83
CA GLN A 239 28.51 -0.16 -57.60
C GLN A 239 27.65 -0.64 -56.40
N HIS A 240 26.76 0.24 -55.93
CA HIS A 240 25.97 0.00 -54.73
C HIS A 240 24.73 -0.86 -55.02
N ASP A 241 24.74 -2.11 -54.55
CA ASP A 241 23.55 -2.96 -54.46
C ASP A 241 22.87 -2.78 -53.09
N TYR A 242 22.08 -1.72 -52.93
CA TYR A 242 21.36 -1.41 -51.68
C TYR A 242 20.29 -2.46 -51.36
N ASP A 243 20.32 -3.03 -50.16
CA ASP A 243 19.42 -4.11 -49.75
C ASP A 243 18.03 -3.59 -49.33
N VAL A 244 17.21 -3.29 -50.33
CA VAL A 244 15.81 -2.91 -50.16
C VAL A 244 14.90 -4.04 -49.64
N GLN A 245 15.40 -5.28 -49.49
CA GLN A 245 14.67 -6.38 -48.86
C GLN A 245 14.98 -6.47 -47.34
N ASN A 246 16.17 -6.03 -46.92
CA ASN A 246 16.62 -6.04 -45.53
C ASN A 246 16.83 -4.63 -44.95
N ILE A 247 15.86 -3.73 -45.18
CA ILE A 247 15.88 -2.36 -44.64
C ILE A 247 15.84 -2.42 -43.11
N ALA A 248 16.84 -1.83 -42.45
CA ALA A 248 16.89 -1.76 -40.99
C ALA A 248 16.09 -0.53 -40.50
N TRP A 249 15.11 -0.75 -39.62
CA TRP A 249 14.26 0.33 -39.10
C TRP A 249 14.57 0.64 -37.64
N ALA A 250 15.21 1.78 -37.38
CA ALA A 250 15.43 2.31 -36.04
C ALA A 250 14.24 3.19 -35.64
N TRP A 251 13.35 2.65 -34.81
CA TRP A 251 12.20 3.36 -34.25
C TRP A 251 12.56 4.04 -32.94
N ALA A 252 12.06 5.27 -32.72
CA ALA A 252 12.01 5.85 -31.39
C ALA A 252 11.08 5.03 -30.48
N ASP A 253 11.31 5.09 -29.16
CA ASP A 253 10.56 4.30 -28.18
C ASP A 253 9.06 4.60 -28.21
N ASP A 254 8.69 5.85 -28.50
CA ASP A 254 7.31 6.35 -28.67
C ASP A 254 6.63 6.00 -30.00
N GLY A 255 7.37 5.49 -31.00
CA GLY A 255 6.87 5.19 -32.34
C GLY A 255 6.53 6.41 -33.20
N LEU A 256 6.67 7.63 -32.68
CA LEU A 256 6.34 8.88 -33.39
C LEU A 256 7.40 9.28 -34.41
N SER A 257 8.56 8.60 -34.41
CA SER A 257 9.56 8.69 -35.45
C SER A 257 10.28 7.36 -35.68
N ALA A 258 10.75 7.17 -36.92
CA ALA A 258 11.64 6.10 -37.31
C ALA A 258 12.60 6.56 -38.40
N THR A 259 13.81 6.00 -38.42
CA THR A 259 14.71 6.05 -39.57
C THR A 259 14.82 4.67 -40.21
N ALA A 260 14.79 4.65 -41.54
CA ALA A 260 15.09 3.48 -42.35
C ALA A 260 16.52 3.61 -42.88
N THR A 261 17.37 2.64 -42.53
CA THR A 261 18.76 2.57 -42.95
C THR A 261 18.90 1.42 -43.95
N ILE A 262 19.06 1.78 -45.22
CA ILE A 262 19.28 0.84 -46.33
C ILE A 262 20.79 0.68 -46.51
N THR A 263 21.31 -0.53 -46.32
CA THR A 263 22.75 -0.83 -46.38
C THR A 263 23.09 -1.50 -47.70
N CYS A 264 24.27 -1.24 -48.27
CA CYS A 264 24.74 -1.95 -49.46
C CYS A 264 25.09 -3.41 -49.14
N LYS A 265 24.66 -4.38 -49.96
CA LYS A 265 25.03 -5.80 -49.80
C LYS A 265 26.54 -6.03 -50.00
N ASN A 266 27.15 -5.20 -50.82
CA ASN A 266 28.58 -5.28 -51.19
C ASN A 266 29.49 -4.61 -50.14
N ASP A 267 28.93 -3.74 -49.27
CA ASP A 267 29.69 -2.98 -48.27
C ASP A 267 28.79 -2.54 -47.11
N ALA A 268 29.12 -3.02 -45.90
CA ALA A 268 28.36 -2.77 -44.69
C ALA A 268 28.55 -1.36 -44.08
N GLU A 269 29.49 -0.54 -44.58
CA GLU A 269 29.65 0.86 -44.17
C GLU A 269 28.83 1.81 -45.06
N HIS A 270 28.57 1.44 -46.32
CA HIS A 270 27.76 2.23 -47.26
C HIS A 270 26.25 2.14 -46.94
N LYS A 271 25.73 3.20 -46.30
CA LYS A 271 24.35 3.29 -45.80
C LYS A 271 23.64 4.54 -46.31
N ILE A 272 22.37 4.38 -46.68
CA ILE A 272 21.44 5.48 -46.94
C ILE A 272 20.41 5.51 -45.82
N GLU A 273 20.36 6.62 -45.10
CA GLU A 273 19.36 6.84 -44.05
C GLU A 273 18.22 7.73 -44.56
N LYS A 274 16.99 7.34 -44.25
CA LYS A 274 15.75 8.06 -44.57
C LYS A 274 14.93 8.23 -43.31
N THR A 275 14.54 9.46 -42.99
CA THR A 275 13.48 9.71 -42.00
C THR A 275 12.14 9.26 -42.57
N ALA A 276 11.38 8.50 -41.78
CA ALA A 276 10.10 7.95 -42.20
C ALA A 276 8.94 8.93 -41.95
N SER A 277 7.97 8.92 -42.84
CA SER A 277 6.64 9.46 -42.56
C SER A 277 5.87 8.46 -41.71
N ILE A 278 5.41 8.89 -40.54
CA ILE A 278 4.67 8.04 -39.60
C ILE A 278 3.17 8.28 -39.76
N THR A 279 2.41 7.19 -39.85
CA THR A 279 0.96 7.17 -39.65
C THR A 279 0.64 6.20 -38.52
N SER A 280 -0.50 6.37 -37.84
CA SER A 280 -0.88 5.52 -36.71
C SER A 280 -2.34 5.08 -36.77
N LYS A 281 -2.62 3.93 -36.16
CA LYS A 281 -3.96 3.35 -36.06
C LYS A 281 -4.11 2.60 -34.74
N ILE A 282 -5.20 2.84 -34.02
CA ILE A 282 -5.58 2.00 -32.88
C ILE A 282 -5.95 0.60 -33.39
N THR A 283 -5.25 -0.42 -32.91
CA THR A 283 -5.44 -1.81 -33.33
C THR A 283 -6.09 -2.63 -32.23
N THR A 284 -5.72 -2.38 -30.96
CA THR A 284 -6.39 -2.95 -29.77
C THR A 284 -6.82 -1.80 -28.85
N PRO A 285 -8.12 -1.56 -28.62
CA PRO A 285 -8.58 -0.60 -27.63
C PRO A 285 -8.10 -0.97 -26.20
N ALA A 286 -7.90 0.03 -25.34
CA ALA A 286 -7.48 -0.22 -23.96
C ALA A 286 -8.57 -0.94 -23.14
N GLY A 287 -8.16 -2.02 -22.48
CA GLY A 287 -8.95 -2.76 -21.49
C GLY A 287 -8.83 -2.13 -20.10
N CYS A 288 -9.23 -2.89 -19.07
CA CYS A 288 -9.23 -2.39 -17.70
C CYS A 288 -7.88 -2.59 -16.98
N GLU A 289 -7.18 -3.69 -17.30
CA GLU A 289 -5.81 -3.98 -16.82
C GLU A 289 -4.78 -3.97 -17.96
N GLU A 290 -5.20 -4.28 -19.19
CA GLU A 290 -4.34 -4.27 -20.37
C GLU A 290 -4.35 -2.89 -21.07
N MET A 291 -3.15 -2.35 -21.32
CA MET A 291 -2.98 -1.13 -22.10
C MET A 291 -3.36 -1.35 -23.57
N GLY A 292 -4.04 -0.38 -24.15
CA GLY A 292 -4.43 -0.42 -25.56
C GLY A 292 -3.22 -0.21 -26.46
N THR A 293 -3.26 -0.86 -27.63
CA THR A 293 -2.15 -0.92 -28.58
C THR A 293 -2.44 -0.10 -29.83
N THR A 294 -1.59 0.88 -30.08
CA THR A 294 -1.52 1.63 -31.34
C THR A 294 -0.46 1.01 -32.25
N THR A 295 -0.84 0.66 -33.47
CA THR A 295 0.11 0.29 -34.53
C THR A 295 0.57 1.56 -35.22
N TYR A 296 1.86 1.87 -35.09
CA TYR A 296 2.52 2.88 -35.89
C TYR A 296 3.03 2.24 -37.18
N THR A 297 2.80 2.90 -38.31
CA THR A 297 3.28 2.50 -39.65
C THR A 297 4.23 3.55 -40.18
N ALA A 298 5.51 3.22 -40.24
CA ALA A 298 6.56 4.04 -40.81
C ALA A 298 6.66 3.78 -42.31
N THR A 299 6.77 4.85 -43.09
CA THR A 299 6.80 4.81 -44.57
C THR A 299 7.99 5.61 -45.09
N ILE A 300 8.78 5.04 -45.99
CA ILE A 300 9.81 5.76 -46.75
C ILE A 300 9.65 5.52 -48.25
N GLU A 301 10.16 6.46 -49.05
CA GLU A 301 10.34 6.29 -50.50
C GLU A 301 11.82 6.18 -50.84
N TYR A 302 12.15 5.15 -51.62
CA TYR A 302 13.49 4.92 -52.15
C TYR A 302 13.40 4.32 -53.55
N ASP A 303 14.19 4.86 -54.48
CA ASP A 303 14.16 4.52 -55.93
C ASP A 303 12.74 4.36 -56.51
N GLY A 304 11.88 5.36 -56.29
CA GLY A 304 10.49 5.37 -56.78
C GLY A 304 9.54 4.36 -56.14
N ASN A 305 10.00 3.56 -55.17
CA ASN A 305 9.23 2.53 -54.49
C ASN A 305 8.95 2.92 -53.03
N THR A 306 7.77 2.56 -52.54
CA THR A 306 7.34 2.80 -51.15
C THR A 306 7.61 1.58 -50.30
N TYR A 307 8.32 1.76 -49.18
CA TYR A 307 8.61 0.69 -48.20
C TYR A 307 8.01 1.06 -46.86
N THR A 308 7.47 0.07 -46.15
CA THR A 308 6.81 0.27 -44.85
C THR A 308 7.31 -0.72 -43.80
N ALA A 309 7.34 -0.27 -42.54
CA ALA A 309 7.43 -1.12 -41.37
C ALA A 309 6.35 -0.75 -40.34
N THR A 310 6.04 -1.66 -39.42
CA THR A 310 5.08 -1.44 -38.34
C THR A 310 5.72 -1.67 -36.98
N LYS A 311 5.42 -0.81 -36.01
CA LYS A 311 5.74 -1.00 -34.59
C LYS A 311 4.46 -0.86 -33.77
N ASP A 312 4.10 -1.91 -33.06
CA ASP A 312 3.01 -1.88 -32.09
C ASP A 312 3.52 -1.34 -30.75
N ILE A 313 2.76 -0.43 -30.15
CA ILE A 313 3.10 0.20 -28.87
C ILE A 313 1.86 0.22 -27.98
N GLN A 314 2.03 -0.21 -26.74
CA GLN A 314 1.06 -0.02 -25.67
C GLN A 314 1.18 1.39 -25.12
N ASP A 315 0.56 2.35 -25.82
CA ASP A 315 0.58 3.79 -25.51
C ASP A 315 -0.77 4.32 -25.01
N ILE A 316 -1.85 3.57 -25.20
CA ILE A 316 -3.18 3.91 -24.68
C ILE A 316 -3.26 3.39 -23.23
N GLU A 317 -3.22 4.29 -22.24
CA GLU A 317 -3.36 3.92 -20.83
C GLU A 317 -4.58 3.01 -20.61
N ALA A 318 -4.40 1.96 -19.81
CA ALA A 318 -5.49 1.08 -19.39
C ALA A 318 -6.60 1.90 -18.72
N LYS A 319 -7.86 1.61 -19.05
CA LYS A 319 -9.01 2.25 -18.41
C LYS A 319 -9.08 1.82 -16.95
N LYS A 320 -8.52 2.64 -16.06
CA LYS A 320 -8.60 2.44 -14.60
C LYS A 320 -9.98 1.93 -14.21
N HIS A 321 -10.04 0.78 -13.54
CA HIS A 321 -11.27 0.07 -13.20
C HIS A 321 -12.34 1.03 -12.68
N ALA A 322 -13.38 1.23 -13.49
CA ALA A 322 -14.61 1.87 -13.07
C ALA A 322 -15.46 0.82 -12.34
N TYR A 323 -15.00 0.37 -11.17
CA TYR A 323 -15.78 -0.56 -10.38
C TYR A 323 -17.07 0.11 -9.90
N GLY A 324 -18.19 -0.58 -10.10
CA GLY A 324 -19.50 -0.15 -9.61
C GLY A 324 -19.62 -0.25 -8.08
N ALA A 325 -20.86 -0.15 -7.59
CA ALA A 325 -21.17 -0.37 -6.19
C ALA A 325 -20.76 -1.78 -5.70
N TRP A 326 -20.44 -1.90 -4.41
CA TRP A 326 -20.26 -3.19 -3.76
C TRP A 326 -21.62 -3.83 -3.44
N ASP A 327 -21.92 -4.96 -4.07
CA ASP A 327 -23.03 -5.83 -3.68
C ASP A 327 -22.55 -6.90 -2.69
N SER A 328 -23.40 -7.32 -1.75
CA SER A 328 -23.03 -8.33 -0.75
C SER A 328 -23.43 -9.73 -1.20
N ASN A 329 -22.52 -10.68 -1.00
CA ASN A 329 -22.70 -12.08 -1.36
C ASN A 329 -23.45 -12.90 -0.29
N GLY A 330 -23.67 -12.31 0.89
CA GLY A 330 -24.40 -12.94 2.01
C GLY A 330 -23.58 -13.95 2.84
N ASP A 331 -22.30 -14.15 2.52
CA ASP A 331 -21.38 -15.12 3.13
C ASP A 331 -20.22 -14.46 3.92
N ASN A 332 -20.41 -13.21 4.32
CA ASN A 332 -19.40 -12.28 4.85
C ASN A 332 -18.42 -11.70 3.81
N THR A 333 -18.68 -11.89 2.50
CA THR A 333 -17.98 -11.16 1.43
C THR A 333 -18.90 -10.19 0.68
N HIS A 334 -18.28 -9.29 -0.06
CA HIS A 334 -18.91 -8.44 -1.07
C HIS A 334 -18.13 -8.50 -2.38
N THR A 335 -18.83 -8.32 -3.50
CA THR A 335 -18.26 -8.29 -4.85
C THR A 335 -18.68 -6.99 -5.55
N ARG A 336 -17.76 -6.42 -6.32
CA ARG A 336 -18.07 -5.34 -7.28
C ARG A 336 -17.54 -5.72 -8.66
N VAL A 337 -18.25 -5.30 -9.69
CA VAL A 337 -17.96 -5.59 -11.09
C VAL A 337 -17.48 -4.31 -11.77
N CYS A 338 -16.55 -4.43 -12.73
CA CYS A 338 -16.10 -3.27 -13.50
C CYS A 338 -17.17 -2.87 -14.53
N GLU A 339 -17.61 -1.61 -14.52
CA GLU A 339 -18.61 -1.08 -15.47
C GLU A 339 -18.11 -1.08 -16.93
N ASN A 340 -16.79 -1.18 -17.14
CA ASN A 340 -16.17 -1.34 -18.45
C ASN A 340 -16.05 -2.81 -18.91
N ASP A 341 -16.12 -3.77 -18.00
CA ASP A 341 -15.89 -5.19 -18.27
C ASP A 341 -16.53 -6.08 -17.20
N SER A 342 -17.56 -6.83 -17.58
CA SER A 342 -18.33 -7.69 -16.66
C SER A 342 -17.59 -8.96 -16.21
N GLU A 343 -16.46 -9.32 -16.82
CA GLU A 343 -15.65 -10.48 -16.39
C GLU A 343 -14.64 -10.09 -15.29
N HIS A 344 -14.32 -8.80 -15.15
CA HIS A 344 -13.51 -8.28 -14.03
C HIS A 344 -14.37 -8.03 -12.77
N THR A 345 -14.30 -8.98 -11.84
CA THR A 345 -14.95 -8.90 -10.52
C THR A 345 -13.92 -8.84 -9.38
N GLU A 346 -13.97 -7.82 -8.54
CA GLU A 346 -13.22 -7.78 -7.29
C GLU A 346 -14.10 -8.30 -6.16
N THR A 347 -13.58 -9.19 -5.32
CA THR A 347 -14.31 -9.75 -4.15
C THR A 347 -13.45 -9.61 -2.90
N LEU A 348 -14.01 -9.00 -1.86
CA LEU A 348 -13.34 -8.75 -0.58
C LEU A 348 -14.22 -9.18 0.60
N ASN A 349 -13.58 -9.38 1.75
CA ASN A 349 -14.30 -9.63 3.01
C ASN A 349 -14.99 -8.34 3.47
N CYS A 350 -16.25 -8.47 3.89
CA CYS A 350 -16.95 -7.39 4.59
C CYS A 350 -16.15 -6.96 5.83
N ASN A 351 -15.97 -5.66 5.97
CA ASN A 351 -15.20 -5.04 7.05
C ASN A 351 -15.89 -3.77 7.59
N GLY A 352 -15.43 -3.31 8.75
CA GLY A 352 -15.96 -2.13 9.43
C GLY A 352 -17.32 -2.34 10.09
N GLY A 353 -17.78 -1.31 10.81
CA GLY A 353 -18.92 -1.44 11.72
C GLY A 353 -18.58 -2.23 13.00
N ALA A 354 -19.52 -2.27 13.94
CA ALA A 354 -19.44 -3.07 15.16
C ALA A 354 -20.76 -3.80 15.35
N ALA A 355 -20.69 -5.11 15.63
CA ALA A 355 -21.87 -5.88 16.00
C ALA A 355 -22.32 -5.54 17.42
N THR A 356 -23.61 -5.75 17.70
CA THR A 356 -24.23 -5.67 19.01
C THR A 356 -25.06 -6.93 19.26
N CYS A 357 -25.57 -7.13 20.47
CA CYS A 357 -26.49 -8.23 20.76
C CYS A 357 -27.92 -8.04 20.18
N GLN A 358 -28.14 -6.99 19.37
CA GLN A 358 -29.43 -6.67 18.73
C GLN A 358 -29.32 -6.42 17.20
N ALA A 359 -28.13 -6.10 16.69
CA ALA A 359 -27.85 -5.88 15.26
C ALA A 359 -26.46 -6.42 14.88
N LYS A 360 -26.33 -7.03 13.70
CA LYS A 360 -25.05 -7.47 13.12
C LYS A 360 -24.17 -6.26 12.75
N ALA A 361 -22.89 -6.49 12.48
CA ALA A 361 -22.02 -5.43 11.97
C ALA A 361 -22.48 -5.01 10.57
N VAL A 362 -22.54 -3.70 10.29
CA VAL A 362 -22.83 -3.19 8.93
C VAL A 362 -21.51 -2.85 8.25
N CYS A 363 -21.26 -3.46 7.09
CA CYS A 363 -20.04 -3.25 6.33
C CYS A 363 -19.98 -1.83 5.75
N VAL A 364 -18.82 -1.17 5.90
CA VAL A 364 -18.64 0.23 5.47
C VAL A 364 -18.64 0.41 3.94
N ASP A 365 -18.34 -0.65 3.19
CA ASP A 365 -18.22 -0.61 1.73
C ASP A 365 -19.52 -0.94 0.98
N CYS A 366 -20.25 -1.97 1.41
CA CYS A 366 -21.48 -2.44 0.76
C CYS A 366 -22.78 -2.06 1.50
N GLY A 367 -22.67 -1.52 2.72
CA GLY A 367 -23.82 -1.07 3.52
C GLY A 367 -24.79 -2.20 3.93
N LYS A 368 -24.35 -3.46 3.93
CA LYS A 368 -25.14 -4.63 4.36
C LYS A 368 -24.65 -5.17 5.71
N GLU A 369 -25.56 -5.82 6.42
CA GLU A 369 -25.24 -6.58 7.63
C GLU A 369 -24.41 -7.84 7.32
N TYR A 370 -23.41 -8.12 8.15
CA TYR A 370 -22.54 -9.28 8.05
C TYR A 370 -22.01 -9.70 9.43
N GLY A 371 -21.35 -10.86 9.49
CA GLY A 371 -20.87 -11.47 10.74
C GLY A 371 -22.04 -11.93 11.60
N ASP A 372 -21.76 -12.25 12.86
CA ASP A 372 -22.77 -12.60 13.86
C ASP A 372 -23.09 -11.44 14.80
N TYR A 373 -24.10 -11.61 15.64
CA TYR A 373 -24.40 -10.69 16.75
C TYR A 373 -23.28 -10.76 17.79
N ALA A 374 -23.04 -9.66 18.50
CA ALA A 374 -22.15 -9.69 19.65
C ALA A 374 -22.80 -10.42 20.84
N ASP A 375 -22.00 -11.02 21.71
CA ASP A 375 -22.46 -11.67 22.93
C ASP A 375 -23.24 -10.69 23.84
N HIS A 376 -24.13 -11.24 24.66
CA HIS A 376 -24.85 -10.46 25.65
C HIS A 376 -23.97 -10.23 26.90
N ASP A 377 -23.60 -8.97 27.17
CA ASP A 377 -23.18 -8.54 28.51
C ASP A 377 -24.38 -8.66 29.46
N VAL A 378 -24.31 -9.58 30.42
CA VAL A 378 -25.40 -10.03 31.28
C VAL A 378 -25.06 -9.81 32.76
N GLN A 379 -25.93 -9.08 33.45
CA GLN A 379 -25.67 -8.58 34.81
C GLN A 379 -26.92 -8.76 35.69
N TRP A 380 -26.71 -8.91 37.00
CA TRP A 380 -27.80 -9.02 37.97
C TRP A 380 -28.42 -7.66 38.25
N VAL A 381 -29.71 -7.53 37.96
CA VAL A 381 -30.54 -6.39 38.37
C VAL A 381 -31.39 -6.82 39.58
N LYS A 382 -31.33 -6.03 40.66
CA LYS A 382 -31.81 -6.42 42.00
C LYS A 382 -32.91 -5.50 42.55
N ASP A 383 -33.55 -4.76 41.65
CA ASP A 383 -34.54 -3.69 41.94
C ASP A 383 -35.94 -4.21 42.30
N ASP A 384 -36.19 -5.50 42.08
CA ASP A 384 -37.48 -6.17 42.29
C ASP A 384 -37.46 -6.94 43.63
N ALA A 385 -38.57 -6.89 44.37
CA ALA A 385 -38.68 -7.46 45.71
C ALA A 385 -38.93 -8.97 45.71
N GLU A 386 -39.53 -9.51 44.65
CA GLU A 386 -39.86 -10.93 44.51
C GLU A 386 -38.71 -11.73 43.90
N LYS A 387 -37.88 -11.10 43.04
CA LYS A 387 -36.72 -11.76 42.43
C LYS A 387 -35.61 -10.80 41.97
N ASP A 388 -34.38 -11.31 41.95
CA ASP A 388 -33.30 -10.70 41.17
C ASP A 388 -33.27 -11.35 39.78
N VAL A 389 -32.87 -10.60 38.75
CA VAL A 389 -32.87 -11.08 37.36
C VAL A 389 -31.52 -10.81 36.70
N LYS A 390 -30.85 -11.86 36.25
CA LYS A 390 -29.63 -11.79 35.45
C LYS A 390 -30.02 -11.61 33.98
N LYS A 391 -29.87 -10.40 33.45
CA LYS A 391 -30.34 -10.00 32.11
C LYS A 391 -29.32 -9.14 31.39
N CYS A 392 -29.48 -9.00 30.08
CA CYS A 392 -28.57 -8.20 29.28
C CYS A 392 -28.66 -6.70 29.67
N ALA A 393 -27.51 -6.06 29.83
CA ALA A 393 -27.42 -4.64 30.21
C ALA A 393 -27.75 -3.67 29.06
N ALA A 394 -27.81 -4.16 27.81
CA ALA A 394 -28.09 -3.33 26.64
C ALA A 394 -29.57 -2.87 26.61
N GLU A 395 -29.79 -1.57 26.43
CA GLU A 395 -31.13 -0.96 26.35
C GLU A 395 -31.96 -1.61 25.21
N GLY A 396 -33.22 -1.92 25.50
CA GLY A 396 -34.12 -2.64 24.59
C GLY A 396 -33.93 -4.16 24.53
N CYS A 397 -32.83 -4.72 25.06
CA CYS A 397 -32.56 -6.15 24.98
C CYS A 397 -33.33 -6.95 26.05
N ASN A 398 -34.30 -7.75 25.62
CA ASN A 398 -35.14 -8.58 26.50
C ASN A 398 -34.50 -9.94 26.87
N LYS A 399 -33.17 -10.09 26.74
CA LYS A 399 -32.48 -11.35 27.06
C LYS A 399 -32.32 -11.50 28.57
N VAL A 400 -33.03 -12.48 29.14
CA VAL A 400 -32.78 -13.02 30.48
C VAL A 400 -31.92 -14.29 30.36
N GLU A 401 -31.02 -14.49 31.32
CA GLU A 401 -30.21 -15.70 31.49
C GLU A 401 -30.71 -16.55 32.67
N LYS A 402 -30.94 -15.91 33.83
CA LYS A 402 -31.22 -16.57 35.11
C LYS A 402 -32.09 -15.66 35.99
N GLU A 403 -32.89 -16.25 36.87
CA GLU A 403 -33.65 -15.53 37.91
C GLU A 403 -33.35 -16.14 39.29
N PHE A 404 -33.32 -15.30 40.32
CA PHE A 404 -33.19 -15.71 41.71
C PHE A 404 -34.44 -15.27 42.50
N ILE A 405 -35.26 -16.21 42.95
CA ILE A 405 -36.48 -15.92 43.71
C ILE A 405 -36.13 -15.58 45.16
N LYS A 406 -36.63 -14.44 45.64
CA LYS A 406 -36.35 -13.80 46.95
C LYS A 406 -37.48 -13.97 47.97
N THR A 407 -38.63 -14.47 47.53
CA THR A 407 -39.79 -14.80 48.37
C THR A 407 -39.72 -16.24 48.87
N VAL A 408 -40.49 -16.53 49.92
CA VAL A 408 -40.72 -17.87 50.47
C VAL A 408 -42.19 -18.25 50.32
N THR A 409 -42.52 -19.53 50.36
CA THR A 409 -43.91 -20.04 50.26
C THR A 409 -44.70 -19.95 51.56
N ALA A 410 -44.03 -19.74 52.70
CA ALA A 410 -44.69 -19.54 53.98
C ALA A 410 -45.13 -18.07 54.14
N GLU A 411 -46.45 -17.81 54.16
CA GLU A 411 -47.01 -16.45 54.21
C GLU A 411 -46.59 -15.65 55.46
N ASN A 412 -46.45 -16.33 56.60
CA ASN A 412 -45.91 -15.82 57.87
C ASN A 412 -45.59 -17.00 58.80
N GLN A 413 -44.48 -16.92 59.55
CA GLN A 413 -44.06 -17.99 60.49
C GLN A 413 -44.07 -17.51 61.94
N GLU A 414 -44.82 -18.17 62.82
CA GLU A 414 -44.79 -17.87 64.26
C GLU A 414 -43.57 -18.52 64.94
N LEU A 415 -42.72 -17.70 65.56
CA LEU A 415 -41.46 -18.13 66.17
C LEU A 415 -41.33 -17.60 67.61
N MET A 416 -41.04 -18.47 68.58
CA MET A 416 -40.86 -18.08 69.98
C MET A 416 -39.51 -17.37 70.21
N ALA A 417 -39.54 -16.15 70.73
CA ALA A 417 -38.35 -15.35 71.05
C ALA A 417 -37.41 -16.00 72.09
N THR A 418 -37.91 -16.97 72.86
CA THR A 418 -37.14 -17.75 73.83
C THR A 418 -36.38 -18.93 73.23
N ASN A 419 -36.51 -19.20 71.93
CA ASN A 419 -35.87 -20.34 71.26
C ASN A 419 -34.48 -19.97 70.70
N ASN A 420 -33.45 -20.67 71.17
CA ASN A 420 -32.06 -20.54 70.70
C ASN A 420 -31.66 -21.54 69.60
N ALA A 421 -32.61 -22.34 69.13
CA ALA A 421 -32.47 -23.30 68.03
C ALA A 421 -33.78 -23.39 67.24
N ALA A 422 -34.27 -22.25 66.74
CA ALA A 422 -35.44 -22.20 65.88
C ALA A 422 -35.09 -22.59 64.43
N VAL A 423 -36.08 -23.14 63.72
CA VAL A 423 -36.02 -23.35 62.27
C VAL A 423 -36.74 -22.19 61.60
N LEU A 424 -36.08 -21.54 60.65
CA LEU A 424 -36.65 -20.60 59.71
C LEU A 424 -36.93 -21.36 58.41
N ASP A 425 -38.19 -21.49 58.01
CA ASP A 425 -38.53 -22.04 56.70
C ASP A 425 -38.18 -21.01 55.62
N VAL A 426 -37.52 -21.49 54.57
CA VAL A 426 -37.04 -20.71 53.43
C VAL A 426 -37.44 -21.38 52.10
N ALA A 427 -38.28 -22.42 52.14
CA ALA A 427 -38.82 -23.05 50.95
C ALA A 427 -39.52 -22.02 50.06
N GLY A 428 -39.24 -22.05 48.76
CA GLY A 428 -39.77 -21.10 47.77
C GLY A 428 -38.69 -20.21 47.15
N CYS A 429 -37.65 -19.84 47.90
CA CYS A 429 -36.56 -19.06 47.33
C CYS A 429 -35.69 -19.90 46.38
N SER A 430 -34.92 -19.25 45.50
CA SER A 430 -34.00 -19.96 44.61
C SER A 430 -32.90 -20.68 45.41
N ALA A 431 -32.43 -21.81 44.87
CA ALA A 431 -31.35 -22.59 45.47
C ALA A 431 -30.05 -21.77 45.56
N TYR A 432 -29.40 -21.83 46.72
CA TYR A 432 -28.18 -21.10 47.06
C TYR A 432 -27.08 -22.07 47.53
N GLU A 433 -25.81 -21.68 47.39
CA GLU A 433 -24.66 -22.48 47.81
C GLU A 433 -24.35 -22.29 49.31
N SER A 434 -24.48 -21.05 49.81
CA SER A 434 -24.16 -20.72 51.20
C SER A 434 -24.96 -19.54 51.73
N VAL A 435 -25.06 -19.45 53.06
CA VAL A 435 -25.70 -18.34 53.78
C VAL A 435 -24.62 -17.43 54.36
N VAL A 436 -24.75 -16.13 54.12
CA VAL A 436 -23.82 -15.09 54.60
C VAL A 436 -24.26 -14.58 55.97
N SER A 437 -25.56 -14.30 56.14
CA SER A 437 -26.12 -13.73 57.37
C SER A 437 -27.63 -13.90 57.45
N ILE A 438 -28.14 -14.05 58.68
CA ILE A 438 -29.57 -14.01 59.01
C ILE A 438 -29.77 -12.87 59.99
N MET A 439 -30.61 -11.88 59.63
CA MET A 439 -30.72 -10.61 60.33
C MET A 439 -32.19 -10.24 60.63
N LEU A 440 -32.47 -9.80 61.85
CA LEU A 440 -33.68 -9.08 62.22
C LEU A 440 -33.30 -7.61 62.51
N GLY A 441 -33.48 -6.74 61.52
CA GLY A 441 -32.94 -5.37 61.58
C GLY A 441 -31.42 -5.39 61.75
N THR A 442 -30.93 -4.94 62.90
CA THR A 442 -29.50 -4.96 63.25
C THR A 442 -29.07 -6.17 64.08
N VAL A 443 -30.00 -7.02 64.53
CA VAL A 443 -29.71 -8.22 65.33
C VAL A 443 -29.36 -9.38 64.40
N SER A 444 -28.20 -10.01 64.60
CA SER A 444 -27.85 -11.24 63.89
C SER A 444 -28.38 -12.46 64.63
N LEU A 445 -29.03 -13.36 63.88
CA LEU A 445 -29.63 -14.60 64.36
C LEU A 445 -28.78 -15.84 64.00
N GLY A 446 -27.60 -15.62 63.38
CA GLY A 446 -26.68 -16.66 62.92
C GLY A 446 -26.55 -16.73 61.39
N THR A 447 -26.12 -17.90 60.90
CA THR A 447 -25.86 -18.17 59.47
C THR A 447 -26.43 -19.52 59.00
N ASN A 448 -27.32 -20.14 59.78
CA ASN A 448 -27.94 -21.42 59.44
C ASN A 448 -29.47 -21.32 59.66
N PRO A 449 -30.32 -21.34 58.60
CA PRO A 449 -31.75 -21.22 58.77
C PRO A 449 -32.37 -22.40 59.54
N SER A 450 -31.71 -23.56 59.61
CA SER A 450 -32.18 -24.69 60.42
C SER A 450 -31.89 -24.54 61.93
N VAL A 451 -31.06 -23.58 62.34
CA VAL A 451 -30.70 -23.32 63.75
C VAL A 451 -30.40 -21.82 63.93
N ILE A 452 -31.46 -21.01 64.02
CA ILE A 452 -31.35 -19.57 64.35
C ILE A 452 -31.56 -19.34 65.85
N ASP A 453 -30.86 -18.35 66.41
CA ASP A 453 -30.98 -17.97 67.82
C ASP A 453 -31.79 -16.67 67.98
N LEU A 454 -33.04 -16.81 68.42
CA LEU A 454 -33.93 -15.68 68.67
C LEU A 454 -33.72 -15.05 70.05
N THR A 455 -32.94 -15.68 70.95
CA THR A 455 -32.66 -15.11 72.28
C THR A 455 -31.74 -13.89 72.21
N GLN A 456 -31.11 -13.64 71.06
CA GLN A 456 -30.40 -12.41 70.72
C GLN A 456 -31.35 -11.21 70.52
N VAL A 457 -32.64 -11.44 70.27
CA VAL A 457 -33.66 -10.38 70.12
C VAL A 457 -34.10 -9.92 71.52
N THR A 458 -33.23 -9.21 72.22
CA THR A 458 -33.50 -8.74 73.58
C THR A 458 -34.44 -7.52 73.63
N ASP A 459 -34.53 -6.76 72.54
CA ASP A 459 -35.47 -5.64 72.44
C ASP A 459 -36.88 -6.12 72.04
N LYS A 460 -37.78 -6.13 73.03
CA LYS A 460 -39.19 -6.51 72.83
C LYS A 460 -39.97 -5.55 71.92
N ALA A 461 -39.45 -4.38 71.56
CA ALA A 461 -40.03 -3.53 70.52
C ALA A 461 -39.84 -4.12 69.10
N LEU A 462 -38.89 -5.05 68.91
CA LEU A 462 -38.70 -5.82 67.67
C LEU A 462 -39.55 -7.11 67.62
N HIS A 463 -40.42 -7.35 68.60
CA HIS A 463 -41.27 -8.55 68.63
C HIS A 463 -42.59 -8.33 67.88
N GLY A 464 -43.21 -9.43 67.44
CA GLY A 464 -44.42 -9.43 66.63
C GLY A 464 -44.13 -9.58 65.14
N VAL A 465 -45.03 -9.06 64.30
CA VAL A 465 -44.93 -9.15 62.84
C VAL A 465 -43.69 -8.39 62.36
N GLN A 466 -42.80 -9.10 61.69
CA GLN A 466 -41.47 -8.66 61.27
C GLN A 466 -41.06 -9.33 59.94
N THR A 467 -39.93 -8.90 59.39
CA THR A 467 -39.26 -9.59 58.28
C THR A 467 -37.82 -9.89 58.68
N ILE A 468 -37.43 -11.16 58.62
CA ILE A 468 -36.03 -11.58 58.70
C ILE A 468 -35.43 -11.48 57.29
N ILE A 469 -34.26 -10.85 57.20
CA ILE A 469 -33.48 -10.79 55.96
C ILE A 469 -32.43 -11.89 56.01
N LEU A 470 -32.50 -12.78 55.03
CA LEU A 470 -31.53 -13.85 54.80
C LEU A 470 -30.66 -13.46 53.60
N THR A 471 -29.38 -13.15 53.86
CA THR A 471 -28.41 -12.89 52.80
C THR A 471 -27.73 -14.20 52.42
N VAL A 472 -27.83 -14.61 51.16
CA VAL A 472 -27.25 -15.86 50.62
C VAL A 472 -26.26 -15.58 49.50
N LYS A 473 -25.50 -16.62 49.11
CA LYS A 473 -24.75 -16.66 47.85
C LYS A 473 -25.28 -17.76 46.93
N ASP A 474 -25.49 -17.42 45.67
CA ASP A 474 -25.79 -18.41 44.64
C ASP A 474 -24.53 -19.20 44.19
N THR A 475 -24.71 -20.10 43.23
CA THR A 475 -23.65 -20.95 42.65
C THR A 475 -22.61 -20.21 41.81
N GLU A 476 -22.78 -18.90 41.57
CA GLU A 476 -21.82 -18.03 40.90
C GLU A 476 -21.07 -17.15 41.94
N GLY A 477 -21.41 -17.30 43.22
CA GLY A 477 -20.85 -16.55 44.35
C GLY A 477 -21.51 -15.18 44.59
N GLU A 478 -22.54 -14.86 43.82
CA GLU A 478 -23.29 -13.60 43.83
C GLU A 478 -24.27 -13.54 44.99
N THR A 479 -24.45 -12.34 45.55
CA THR A 479 -25.21 -12.15 46.80
C THR A 479 -26.66 -11.76 46.55
N HIS A 480 -27.58 -12.43 47.24
CA HIS A 480 -29.02 -12.21 47.14
C HIS A 480 -29.63 -12.05 48.53
N GLU A 481 -30.68 -11.24 48.64
CA GLU A 481 -31.43 -11.03 49.89
C GLU A 481 -32.83 -11.63 49.77
N VAL A 482 -33.10 -12.63 50.60
CA VAL A 482 -34.39 -13.32 50.72
C VAL A 482 -35.14 -12.72 51.90
N SER A 483 -36.40 -12.32 51.68
CA SER A 483 -37.26 -11.72 52.72
C SER A 483 -38.20 -12.77 53.31
N VAL A 484 -38.08 -13.04 54.61
CA VAL A 484 -38.85 -14.07 55.31
C VAL A 484 -39.83 -13.43 56.30
N PRO A 485 -41.15 -13.46 56.06
CA PRO A 485 -42.14 -12.91 56.97
C PRO A 485 -42.31 -13.79 58.21
N VAL A 486 -42.21 -13.18 59.40
CA VAL A 486 -42.27 -13.89 60.69
C VAL A 486 -43.08 -13.12 61.72
N THR A 487 -43.57 -13.81 62.73
CA THR A 487 -44.18 -13.24 63.94
C THR A 487 -43.41 -13.72 65.16
N ILE A 488 -42.60 -12.83 65.74
CA ILE A 488 -41.75 -13.13 66.90
C ILE A 488 -42.58 -13.05 68.18
N VAL A 489 -43.03 -14.20 68.67
CA VAL A 489 -43.88 -14.33 69.86
C VAL A 489 -43.03 -14.26 71.13
N THR A 490 -43.33 -13.31 72.02
CA THR A 490 -42.62 -13.12 73.30
C THR A 490 -42.96 -14.22 74.29
N GLN A 491 -44.25 -14.53 74.38
CA GLN A 491 -44.81 -15.45 75.37
C GLN A 491 -46.23 -15.88 74.93
N MET A 492 -46.50 -17.17 75.06
CA MET A 492 -47.86 -17.71 75.08
C MET A 492 -48.47 -17.50 76.46
N VAL A 493 -49.72 -17.05 76.53
CA VAL A 493 -50.40 -16.66 77.77
C VAL A 493 -51.54 -17.65 78.03
N SER A 494 -51.47 -18.39 79.15
CA SER A 494 -52.42 -19.45 79.48
C SER A 494 -53.25 -19.17 80.74
N THR A 495 -52.75 -18.31 81.61
CA THR A 495 -53.31 -18.03 82.94
C THR A 495 -53.57 -16.55 83.17
N ALA A 496 -54.49 -16.25 84.09
CA ALA A 496 -54.76 -14.87 84.49
C ALA A 496 -53.53 -14.18 85.12
N GLN A 497 -52.65 -14.93 85.78
CA GLN A 497 -51.42 -14.36 86.35
C GLN A 497 -50.44 -13.92 85.25
N GLU A 498 -50.17 -14.77 84.26
CA GLU A 498 -49.34 -14.41 83.10
C GLU A 498 -49.91 -13.18 82.38
N LEU A 499 -51.23 -13.14 82.16
CA LEU A 499 -51.94 -12.01 81.56
C LEU A 499 -51.76 -10.71 82.36
N TYR A 500 -51.62 -10.79 83.70
CA TYR A 500 -51.32 -9.63 84.53
C TYR A 500 -49.85 -9.24 84.51
N ASP A 501 -48.94 -10.20 84.47
CA ASP A 501 -47.52 -9.92 84.42
C ASP A 501 -47.17 -9.17 83.11
N ILE A 502 -47.75 -9.59 81.98
CA ILE A 502 -47.57 -8.93 80.68
C ILE A 502 -48.37 -7.62 80.50
N THR A 503 -49.27 -7.26 81.41
CA THR A 503 -50.00 -5.96 81.38
C THR A 503 -49.57 -5.01 82.50
N ARG A 504 -48.65 -5.42 83.37
CA ARG A 504 -48.17 -4.63 84.52
C ARG A 504 -46.65 -4.48 84.57
N THR A 505 -45.88 -5.35 83.93
CA THR A 505 -44.41 -5.33 84.00
C THR A 505 -43.81 -4.53 82.84
N ALA A 506 -43.29 -3.33 83.13
CA ALA A 506 -42.55 -2.53 82.15
C ALA A 506 -41.37 -3.32 81.56
N THR A 507 -41.28 -3.35 80.23
CA THR A 507 -40.15 -3.95 79.49
C THR A 507 -39.14 -2.90 79.09
N ASP A 508 -39.59 -1.66 78.89
CA ASP A 508 -38.75 -0.47 78.90
C ASP A 508 -39.04 0.34 80.17
N THR A 509 -38.09 0.32 81.10
CA THR A 509 -38.16 1.09 82.35
C THR A 509 -37.91 2.59 82.15
N THR A 510 -37.43 3.02 80.98
CA THR A 510 -37.15 4.43 80.67
C THR A 510 -38.44 5.22 80.47
N ASN A 511 -39.35 4.68 79.67
CA ASN A 511 -40.66 5.29 79.39
C ASN A 511 -41.80 4.64 80.19
N ASN A 512 -41.50 3.69 81.08
CA ASN A 512 -42.48 2.86 81.81
C ASN A 512 -43.48 2.21 80.83
N ALA A 513 -42.93 1.55 79.81
CA ALA A 513 -43.65 1.01 78.67
C ALA A 513 -43.53 -0.52 78.58
N ILE A 514 -44.57 -1.16 78.04
CA ILE A 514 -44.65 -2.61 77.86
C ILE A 514 -44.73 -2.93 76.36
N PHE A 515 -43.65 -3.44 75.81
CA PHE A 515 -43.53 -3.97 74.45
C PHE A 515 -43.54 -5.50 74.45
N GLY A 516 -43.58 -6.09 73.25
CA GLY A 516 -43.67 -7.52 73.04
C GLY A 516 -44.95 -7.92 72.29
N TYR A 517 -44.91 -9.08 71.63
CA TYR A 517 -46.08 -9.77 71.11
C TYR A 517 -46.47 -10.90 72.07
N TYR A 518 -47.72 -10.88 72.54
CA TYR A 518 -48.24 -11.81 73.53
C TYR A 518 -49.49 -12.47 72.96
N LYS A 519 -49.50 -13.81 72.89
CA LYS A 519 -50.56 -14.57 72.23
C LYS A 519 -51.27 -15.48 73.24
N LEU A 520 -52.60 -15.47 73.28
CA LEU A 520 -53.35 -16.37 74.16
C LEU A 520 -53.22 -17.82 73.69
N ALA A 521 -53.10 -18.76 74.63
CA ALA A 521 -53.05 -20.21 74.35
C ALA A 521 -54.37 -20.93 74.64
N ASN A 522 -55.29 -20.24 75.33
CA ASN A 522 -56.61 -20.72 75.72
C ASN A 522 -57.47 -19.54 76.21
N ASP A 523 -58.77 -19.78 76.39
CA ASP A 523 -59.65 -18.85 77.10
C ASP A 523 -59.18 -18.67 78.55
N ILE A 524 -59.12 -17.43 79.04
CA ILE A 524 -58.63 -17.11 80.39
C ILE A 524 -59.76 -16.55 81.25
N ASN A 525 -59.94 -17.16 82.42
CA ASN A 525 -60.95 -16.74 83.39
C ASN A 525 -60.36 -15.94 84.55
N CYS A 526 -60.49 -14.62 84.44
CA CYS A 526 -60.14 -13.59 85.42
C CYS A 526 -61.22 -13.37 86.49
N THR A 527 -62.06 -14.36 86.82
CA THR A 527 -63.08 -14.23 87.89
C THR A 527 -62.71 -14.92 89.20
N ALA A 528 -61.55 -15.59 89.25
CA ALA A 528 -61.02 -16.25 90.43
C ALA A 528 -60.71 -15.25 91.58
N ALA A 529 -60.70 -15.74 92.82
CA ALA A 529 -60.34 -14.93 93.98
C ALA A 529 -58.84 -14.55 93.96
N PRO A 530 -58.43 -13.37 94.50
CA PRO A 530 -59.21 -12.41 95.29
C PRO A 530 -60.19 -11.56 94.48
N TYR A 531 -61.14 -10.91 95.16
CA TYR A 531 -62.28 -10.21 94.54
C TYR A 531 -61.94 -9.07 93.56
N TRP A 532 -60.68 -8.62 93.55
CA TRP A 532 -60.13 -7.57 92.67
C TRP A 532 -59.42 -8.11 91.43
N ALA A 533 -59.21 -9.43 91.32
CA ALA A 533 -58.43 -10.07 90.27
C ALA A 533 -59.17 -10.21 88.92
N GLY A 534 -60.00 -9.23 88.56
CA GLY A 534 -60.62 -9.11 87.24
C GLY A 534 -59.78 -8.31 86.25
N PHE A 535 -60.44 -7.55 85.38
CA PHE A 535 -59.83 -6.52 84.54
C PHE A 535 -59.43 -5.33 85.42
N ASN A 536 -58.31 -5.49 86.11
CA ASN A 536 -57.71 -4.51 87.02
C ASN A 536 -56.23 -4.31 86.70
N ASN A 537 -55.76 -3.08 86.88
CA ASN A 537 -54.35 -2.74 86.82
C ASN A 537 -53.97 -1.83 87.98
N SER A 538 -53.01 -2.26 88.79
CA SER A 538 -52.54 -1.52 89.96
C SER A 538 -51.32 -0.64 89.67
N VAL A 539 -50.84 -0.60 88.42
CA VAL A 539 -49.69 0.21 88.01
C VAL A 539 -50.16 1.64 87.68
N SER A 540 -49.46 2.61 88.25
CA SER A 540 -49.61 4.01 87.87
C SER A 540 -48.67 4.32 86.71
N PHE A 541 -49.21 4.36 85.49
CA PHE A 541 -48.50 4.89 84.34
C PHE A 541 -48.65 6.41 84.28
N ASP A 542 -47.58 7.12 83.89
CA ASP A 542 -47.64 8.56 83.64
C ASP A 542 -48.63 8.88 82.51
N ASN A 543 -49.26 10.06 82.53
CA ASN A 543 -50.21 10.46 81.48
C ASN A 543 -49.50 10.96 80.22
N ASN A 544 -48.66 10.11 79.63
CA ASN A 544 -47.88 10.37 78.43
C ASN A 544 -48.21 9.33 77.34
N GLU A 545 -47.95 9.64 76.08
CA GLU A 545 -48.33 8.82 74.91
C GLU A 545 -47.33 7.69 74.60
N ILE A 546 -46.20 7.65 75.33
CA ILE A 546 -45.10 6.70 75.13
C ILE A 546 -44.96 5.64 76.25
N ALA A 547 -45.78 5.73 77.29
CA ALA A 547 -45.81 4.82 78.45
C ALA A 547 -46.92 3.75 78.32
N GLY A 548 -47.06 2.85 79.30
CA GLY A 548 -48.16 1.87 79.35
C GLY A 548 -48.00 0.72 78.35
N PHE A 549 -49.10 0.01 78.04
CA PHE A 549 -49.05 -1.08 77.06
C PHE A 549 -48.92 -0.54 75.63
N ARG A 550 -47.89 -1.02 74.92
CA ARG A 550 -47.46 -0.59 73.58
C ARG A 550 -47.00 -1.77 72.70
N GLY A 551 -47.25 -3.00 73.15
CA GLY A 551 -47.03 -4.23 72.41
C GLY A 551 -48.31 -4.74 71.73
N THR A 552 -48.30 -6.00 71.29
CA THR A 552 -49.50 -6.69 70.79
C THR A 552 -50.04 -7.66 71.83
N LEU A 553 -51.35 -7.60 72.12
CA LEU A 553 -52.09 -8.72 72.68
C LEU A 553 -52.93 -9.36 71.56
N ASP A 554 -52.56 -10.58 71.20
CA ASP A 554 -53.25 -11.42 70.23
C ASP A 554 -54.11 -12.46 70.98
N GLY A 555 -55.40 -12.50 70.66
CA GLY A 555 -56.32 -13.48 71.23
C GLY A 555 -56.29 -14.85 70.55
N ASP A 556 -55.85 -14.98 69.30
CA ASP A 556 -55.99 -16.22 68.51
C ASP A 556 -57.44 -16.77 68.46
N GLY A 557 -58.43 -15.88 68.61
CA GLY A 557 -59.86 -16.20 68.75
C GLY A 557 -60.35 -16.40 70.19
N HIS A 558 -59.47 -16.43 71.20
CA HIS A 558 -59.80 -16.75 72.58
C HIS A 558 -60.53 -15.66 73.37
N THR A 559 -61.16 -16.11 74.46
CA THR A 559 -61.99 -15.30 75.34
C THR A 559 -61.31 -14.99 76.68
N LEU A 560 -61.20 -13.70 77.01
CA LEU A 560 -60.91 -13.21 78.36
C LEU A 560 -62.22 -12.94 79.11
N THR A 561 -62.49 -13.66 80.19
CA THR A 561 -63.70 -13.46 81.02
C THR A 561 -63.33 -12.85 82.37
N GLY A 562 -63.90 -11.70 82.76
CA GLY A 562 -63.50 -11.00 83.99
C GLY A 562 -64.55 -10.08 84.60
N PHE A 563 -64.17 -9.44 85.70
CA PHE A 563 -64.92 -8.35 86.34
C PHE A 563 -64.34 -7.00 85.91
N ILE A 564 -65.15 -5.97 85.68
CA ILE A 564 -64.65 -4.61 85.42
C ILE A 564 -64.27 -3.95 86.76
N HIS A 565 -63.03 -3.47 86.86
CA HIS A 565 -62.47 -2.83 88.06
C HIS A 565 -61.81 -1.48 87.73
N ALA A 566 -61.24 -0.84 88.76
CA ALA A 566 -60.41 0.33 88.59
C ALA A 566 -59.25 0.06 87.62
N ASN A 567 -58.99 1.04 86.74
CA ASN A 567 -57.94 1.06 85.72
C ASN A 567 -58.05 0.03 84.58
N GLY A 568 -59.10 -0.82 84.53
CA GLY A 568 -59.24 -1.87 83.51
C GLY A 568 -58.08 -2.87 83.49
N LEU A 569 -57.97 -3.70 82.46
CA LEU A 569 -56.91 -4.71 82.37
C LEU A 569 -55.50 -4.10 82.22
N PHE A 570 -55.34 -3.07 81.39
CA PHE A 570 -54.04 -2.55 80.97
C PHE A 570 -53.60 -1.28 81.71
N GLY A 571 -54.49 -0.58 82.43
CA GLY A 571 -54.19 0.73 83.00
C GLY A 571 -54.21 1.84 81.94
N GLN A 572 -53.24 1.81 81.03
CA GLN A 572 -53.20 2.62 79.81
C GLN A 572 -52.71 1.77 78.63
N VAL A 573 -53.32 1.99 77.47
CA VAL A 573 -52.87 1.45 76.17
C VAL A 573 -52.58 2.62 75.25
N ASN A 574 -51.40 2.65 74.62
CA ASN A 574 -50.84 3.85 73.98
C ASN A 574 -50.19 3.54 72.62
N PHE A 575 -49.64 4.56 71.95
CA PHE A 575 -49.25 4.50 70.53
C PHE A 575 -48.28 3.36 70.19
N GLY A 576 -48.68 2.54 69.20
CA GLY A 576 -47.98 1.32 68.78
C GLY A 576 -48.60 0.03 69.34
N ALA A 577 -49.49 0.14 70.34
CA ALA A 577 -50.23 -1.01 70.82
C ALA A 577 -51.20 -1.58 69.77
N THR A 578 -51.31 -2.91 69.75
CA THR A 578 -52.35 -3.64 69.03
C THR A 578 -53.07 -4.60 69.97
N ILE A 579 -54.39 -4.67 69.88
CA ILE A 579 -55.21 -5.67 70.57
C ILE A 579 -56.06 -6.33 69.48
N LYS A 580 -55.87 -7.63 69.23
CA LYS A 580 -56.51 -8.29 68.09
C LYS A 580 -57.09 -9.67 68.39
N ASP A 581 -58.03 -10.09 67.55
CA ASP A 581 -58.58 -11.46 67.48
C ASP A 581 -59.04 -12.02 68.83
N ILE A 582 -59.69 -11.19 69.65
CA ILE A 582 -59.91 -11.46 71.08
C ILE A 582 -61.33 -11.08 71.53
N THR A 583 -61.90 -11.89 72.43
CA THR A 583 -63.21 -11.61 73.04
C THR A 583 -63.08 -11.25 74.52
N PHE A 584 -63.47 -10.03 74.90
CA PHE A 584 -63.59 -9.59 76.29
C PHE A 584 -65.02 -9.77 76.80
N VAL A 585 -65.22 -10.67 77.76
CA VAL A 585 -66.49 -10.88 78.47
C VAL A 585 -66.43 -10.21 79.85
N SER A 586 -67.29 -9.21 80.12
CA SER A 586 -67.50 -8.73 81.48
C SER A 586 -68.62 -9.50 82.16
N THR A 587 -68.45 -9.84 83.44
CA THR A 587 -69.46 -10.56 84.24
C THR A 587 -70.08 -9.70 85.34
N LYS A 588 -69.36 -8.70 85.87
CA LYS A 588 -69.88 -7.67 86.78
C LYS A 588 -69.06 -6.37 86.71
N ASN A 589 -69.62 -5.26 87.19
CA ASN A 589 -68.92 -4.00 87.46
C ASN A 589 -68.83 -3.74 88.97
N THR A 590 -67.64 -3.50 89.53
CA THR A 590 -67.51 -3.24 90.98
C THR A 590 -67.76 -1.79 91.42
N GLY A 591 -68.41 -0.96 90.60
CA GLY A 591 -68.85 0.41 90.93
C GLY A 591 -67.74 1.45 91.07
N SER A 592 -66.49 1.03 91.22
CA SER A 592 -65.25 1.84 91.24
C SER A 592 -64.49 1.81 89.90
N ALA A 593 -65.06 1.21 88.87
CA ALA A 593 -64.37 0.90 87.62
C ALA A 593 -64.24 2.11 86.67
N THR A 594 -63.14 2.13 85.92
CA THR A 594 -62.94 3.12 84.84
C THR A 594 -63.45 2.61 83.51
N ALA A 595 -63.10 1.38 83.13
CA ALA A 595 -63.50 0.69 81.89
C ALA A 595 -62.92 -0.74 81.82
N VAL A 596 -63.19 -1.51 80.75
CA VAL A 596 -62.61 -2.84 80.48
C VAL A 596 -61.12 -2.78 80.13
N ILE A 597 -60.73 -2.00 79.12
CA ILE A 597 -59.33 -1.90 78.66
C ILE A 597 -58.51 -1.08 79.64
N GLY A 598 -58.93 0.16 79.91
CA GLY A 598 -58.32 0.97 80.95
C GLY A 598 -58.75 2.43 81.05
N ASN A 599 -57.94 3.23 81.74
CA ASN A 599 -58.17 4.66 81.93
C ASN A 599 -57.94 5.44 80.62
N ALA A 600 -56.95 5.04 79.81
CA ALA A 600 -56.69 5.64 78.50
C ALA A 600 -56.45 4.58 77.40
N SER A 601 -56.92 4.89 76.19
CA SER A 601 -56.55 4.23 74.93
C SER A 601 -56.14 5.29 73.91
N LYS A 602 -54.86 5.39 73.56
CA LYS A 602 -54.33 6.42 72.66
C LYS A 602 -53.60 5.77 71.48
N GLY A 603 -53.97 6.10 70.24
CA GLY A 603 -53.24 5.61 69.07
C GLY A 603 -53.13 4.08 68.97
N THR A 604 -54.08 3.36 69.56
CA THR A 604 -54.09 1.89 69.66
C THR A 604 -54.89 1.28 68.51
N THR A 605 -54.39 0.21 67.91
CA THR A 605 -55.12 -0.58 66.92
C THR A 605 -55.92 -1.67 67.61
N TYR A 606 -57.20 -1.77 67.27
CA TYR A 606 -58.10 -2.85 67.66
C TYR A 606 -58.59 -3.55 66.38
N GLU A 607 -58.32 -4.84 66.22
CA GLU A 607 -58.67 -5.59 65.01
C GLU A 607 -59.40 -6.89 65.37
N ASN A 608 -60.62 -7.09 64.88
CA ASN A 608 -61.46 -8.26 65.21
C ASN A 608 -61.70 -8.44 66.74
N VAL A 609 -61.88 -7.34 67.46
CA VAL A 609 -62.08 -7.35 68.93
C VAL A 609 -63.56 -7.37 69.29
N ASN A 610 -63.95 -8.31 70.12
CA ASN A 610 -65.33 -8.50 70.56
C ASN A 610 -65.49 -8.12 72.04
N PHE A 611 -66.40 -7.22 72.37
CA PHE A 611 -66.76 -6.85 73.75
C PHE A 611 -68.17 -7.35 74.05
N VAL A 612 -68.31 -8.25 75.03
CA VAL A 612 -69.57 -8.86 75.43
C VAL A 612 -69.81 -8.56 76.90
N LEU A 613 -70.65 -7.57 77.16
CA LEU A 613 -70.64 -6.84 78.42
C LEU A 613 -71.90 -7.16 79.23
N TYR A 614 -71.78 -8.08 80.19
CA TYR A 614 -72.81 -8.41 81.18
C TYR A 614 -72.54 -7.73 82.52
N ASN A 615 -73.60 -7.59 83.32
CA ASN A 615 -73.48 -7.13 84.70
C ASN A 615 -74.41 -7.89 85.66
N SER A 616 -73.89 -8.95 86.28
CA SER A 616 -74.70 -9.93 87.01
C SER A 616 -75.36 -9.43 88.30
N ASP A 617 -74.96 -8.28 88.82
CA ASP A 617 -75.49 -7.69 90.07
C ASP A 617 -76.45 -6.51 89.86
N GLY A 618 -76.73 -6.13 88.61
CA GLY A 618 -77.64 -5.03 88.28
C GLY A 618 -77.13 -3.64 88.66
N THR A 619 -75.83 -3.48 88.96
CA THR A 619 -75.23 -2.15 89.10
C THR A 619 -75.23 -1.38 87.79
N LYS A 620 -75.04 -0.05 87.83
CA LYS A 620 -74.90 0.75 86.60
C LYS A 620 -73.53 0.53 85.98
N TYR A 621 -73.45 0.61 84.65
CA TYR A 621 -72.18 0.64 83.93
C TYR A 621 -71.38 1.91 84.25
N PRO A 622 -70.04 1.90 84.09
CA PRO A 622 -69.25 3.12 84.17
C PRO A 622 -69.67 4.10 83.05
N LYS A 623 -69.39 5.40 83.24
CA LYS A 623 -69.73 6.44 82.24
C LYS A 623 -69.05 6.25 80.88
N SER A 624 -67.99 5.46 80.82
CA SER A 624 -67.29 5.04 79.62
C SER A 624 -66.92 3.56 79.82
N VAL A 625 -67.28 2.65 78.90
CA VAL A 625 -67.22 1.20 79.21
C VAL A 625 -65.99 0.47 78.69
N ILE A 626 -65.43 0.86 77.53
CA ILE A 626 -64.28 0.17 76.92
C ILE A 626 -62.96 0.85 77.33
N PHE A 627 -62.88 2.18 77.28
CA PHE A 627 -61.84 2.98 77.95
C PHE A 627 -62.41 4.33 78.42
N ALA A 628 -61.81 4.95 79.45
CA ALA A 628 -62.34 6.19 80.03
C ALA A 628 -62.00 7.45 79.20
N GLN A 629 -60.82 7.46 78.57
CA GLN A 629 -60.28 8.53 77.72
C GLN A 629 -59.72 7.89 76.43
N GLY A 630 -59.85 8.55 75.28
CA GLY A 630 -59.20 8.05 74.07
C GLY A 630 -59.17 9.01 72.89
N TRP A 631 -58.20 8.79 72.01
CA TRP A 631 -57.97 9.51 70.76
C TRP A 631 -56.99 8.76 69.85
N ALA A 632 -56.97 9.08 68.55
CA ALA A 632 -56.15 8.44 67.50
C ALA A 632 -56.30 6.92 67.31
N ASN A 633 -57.23 6.24 68.00
CA ASN A 633 -57.36 4.78 67.93
C ASN A 633 -57.87 4.34 66.55
N VAL A 634 -57.54 3.10 66.16
CA VAL A 634 -58.00 2.49 64.91
C VAL A 634 -58.82 1.25 65.24
N MET A 635 -60.13 1.33 65.06
CA MET A 635 -61.09 0.26 65.35
C MET A 635 -61.51 -0.43 64.06
N LYS A 636 -61.10 -1.69 63.87
CA LYS A 636 -61.42 -2.53 62.72
C LYS A 636 -62.19 -3.78 63.13
N GLY A 637 -63.39 -3.98 62.60
CA GLY A 637 -64.21 -5.16 62.88
C GLY A 637 -64.61 -5.29 64.36
N VAL A 638 -64.55 -4.19 65.13
CA VAL A 638 -64.81 -4.21 66.58
C VAL A 638 -66.31 -4.37 66.82
N THR A 639 -66.70 -5.39 67.57
CA THR A 639 -68.10 -5.63 67.96
C THR A 639 -68.29 -5.34 69.44
N VAL A 640 -69.37 -4.64 69.79
CA VAL A 640 -69.74 -4.34 71.18
C VAL A 640 -71.18 -4.76 71.44
N LYS A 641 -71.42 -5.55 72.49
CA LYS A 641 -72.74 -5.98 72.96
C LYS A 641 -72.89 -5.64 74.43
N VAL A 642 -73.96 -4.94 74.83
CA VAL A 642 -74.18 -4.53 76.23
C VAL A 642 -75.52 -5.02 76.73
N TYR A 643 -75.53 -5.68 77.89
CA TYR A 643 -76.71 -6.28 78.50
C TYR A 643 -77.07 -5.60 79.83
N ALA A 644 -78.34 -5.68 80.23
CA ALA A 644 -78.90 -5.11 81.45
C ALA A 644 -78.45 -5.84 82.73
N GLY A 645 -78.19 -7.15 82.61
CA GLY A 645 -78.09 -8.04 83.76
C GLY A 645 -77.18 -9.25 83.51
N ALA A 646 -77.55 -10.37 84.10
CA ALA A 646 -76.78 -11.63 84.09
C ALA A 646 -77.02 -12.52 82.86
N ASP A 647 -78.03 -12.24 82.05
CA ASP A 647 -78.43 -13.06 80.89
C ASP A 647 -78.15 -12.36 79.56
N SER A 648 -78.04 -13.16 78.48
CA SER A 648 -77.83 -12.71 77.11
C SER A 648 -79.13 -12.33 76.39
N THR A 649 -80.17 -11.94 77.14
CA THR A 649 -81.54 -11.73 76.63
C THR A 649 -82.17 -10.41 77.07
N SER A 650 -81.51 -9.65 77.95
CA SER A 650 -81.99 -8.37 78.47
C SER A 650 -81.09 -7.22 77.98
N GLU A 651 -81.55 -6.42 77.01
CA GLU A 651 -80.73 -5.45 76.26
C GLU A 651 -80.87 -3.98 76.76
N TYR A 652 -80.77 -3.73 78.07
CA TYR A 652 -81.12 -2.41 78.66
C TYR A 652 -80.11 -1.88 79.69
N ALA A 653 -79.17 -1.02 79.27
CA ALA A 653 -78.13 -0.47 80.14
C ALA A 653 -77.93 1.05 79.98
N ASP A 654 -77.85 1.77 81.11
CA ASP A 654 -77.47 3.20 81.16
C ASP A 654 -75.96 3.37 80.86
N VAL A 655 -75.59 3.41 79.58
CA VAL A 655 -74.22 3.66 79.11
C VAL A 655 -74.03 5.11 78.68
N GLY A 656 -73.04 5.81 79.25
CA GLY A 656 -72.73 7.20 78.90
C GLY A 656 -71.78 7.39 77.71
N SER A 657 -70.97 6.36 77.40
CA SER A 657 -70.10 6.24 76.22
C SER A 657 -69.48 4.84 76.21
N LEU A 658 -69.04 4.40 75.03
CA LEU A 658 -68.20 3.20 74.89
C LEU A 658 -66.71 3.56 74.90
N PHE A 659 -66.32 4.57 74.10
CA PHE A 659 -64.93 4.88 73.75
C PHE A 659 -64.42 6.17 74.43
N GLY A 660 -64.80 6.39 75.69
CA GLY A 660 -64.36 7.55 76.47
C GLY A 660 -65.16 8.83 76.19
N ASN A 661 -64.80 9.91 76.88
CA ASN A 661 -65.52 11.20 76.83
C ASN A 661 -64.63 12.44 77.06
N TRP A 662 -63.30 12.27 77.12
CA TRP A 662 -62.35 13.32 77.50
C TRP A 662 -61.34 13.60 76.38
N HIS A 663 -61.38 14.81 75.84
CA HIS A 663 -60.37 15.35 74.93
C HIS A 663 -59.94 16.74 75.43
N TRP A 664 -58.65 16.92 75.70
CA TRP A 664 -58.05 18.21 75.99
C TRP A 664 -56.61 18.27 75.46
N ILE A 665 -56.47 18.34 74.13
CA ILE A 665 -55.21 18.75 73.48
C ILE A 665 -55.54 19.80 72.45
N ALA A 666 -55.22 21.06 72.75
CA ALA A 666 -55.47 22.16 71.83
C ALA A 666 -54.49 22.09 70.64
N GLY A 667 -55.02 21.88 69.43
CA GLY A 667 -54.28 22.08 68.18
C GLY A 667 -53.99 20.84 67.33
N THR A 668 -54.39 19.62 67.73
CA THR A 668 -54.19 18.40 66.90
C THR A 668 -55.47 17.58 66.72
N THR A 669 -55.85 17.32 65.46
CA THR A 669 -57.06 16.58 65.09
C THR A 669 -56.85 15.06 65.09
N TYR A 670 -56.59 14.51 66.27
CA TYR A 670 -56.39 13.07 66.48
C TYR A 670 -57.71 12.32 66.74
N ALA A 671 -58.59 12.30 65.75
CA ALA A 671 -59.83 11.53 65.82
C ALA A 671 -59.58 10.00 65.81
N ASP A 672 -60.38 9.26 66.56
CA ASP A 672 -60.48 7.80 66.40
C ASP A 672 -61.09 7.45 65.03
N LYS A 673 -60.66 6.32 64.46
CA LYS A 673 -61.12 5.79 63.17
C LYS A 673 -61.91 4.51 63.42
N TYR A 674 -63.04 4.36 62.73
CA TYR A 674 -63.97 3.23 62.90
C TYR A 674 -64.27 2.61 61.53
N GLU A 675 -63.95 1.33 61.37
CA GLU A 675 -64.11 0.52 60.16
C GLU A 675 -64.80 -0.81 60.54
N ASN A 676 -65.96 -1.10 59.94
CA ASN A 676 -66.76 -2.29 60.24
C ASN A 676 -67.09 -2.49 61.74
N VAL A 677 -67.25 -1.39 62.48
CA VAL A 677 -67.53 -1.42 63.94
C VAL A 677 -69.03 -1.54 64.19
N MET A 678 -69.42 -2.58 64.93
CA MET A 678 -70.82 -2.94 65.18
C MET A 678 -71.17 -2.79 66.67
N VAL A 679 -72.09 -1.89 66.98
CA VAL A 679 -72.60 -1.68 68.35
C VAL A 679 -74.02 -2.22 68.45
N TYR A 680 -74.21 -3.18 69.35
CA TYR A 680 -75.49 -3.77 69.71
C TYR A 680 -75.92 -3.23 71.07
N CYS A 681 -76.85 -2.27 71.01
CA CYS A 681 -77.65 -1.77 72.12
C CYS A 681 -79.11 -1.66 71.62
N ALA A 682 -80.08 -1.74 72.54
CA ALA A 682 -81.49 -1.57 72.16
C ALA A 682 -81.76 -0.15 71.61
N SER A 683 -82.67 -0.06 70.65
CA SER A 683 -83.20 1.21 70.16
C SER A 683 -84.06 1.92 71.22
N LEU A 684 -84.00 3.25 71.23
CA LEU A 684 -84.96 4.12 71.93
C LEU A 684 -86.39 3.98 71.39
#